data_AF-A0A2V8HF04-F1
#
_entry.id   AF-A0A2V8HF04-F1
#
_cell.length_a   1.000
_cell.length_b   1.000
_cell.length_c   1.000
_cell.angle_alpha   90.00
_cell.angle_beta   90.00
_cell.angle_gamma   90.00
#
_symmetry.space_group_name_H-M   'P 1'
#
loop_
_entity.id
_entity.type
_entity.pdbx_description
1 polymer ?
#
loop_
_entity_poly.entity_id
_entity_poly.type
_entity_poly.pdbx_seq_one_letter_code
_entity_poly.pdbx_strand_id
1 'polypeptide(L)'
;MTLLRSVALTVCGFFLPVTLLAQAPTGSIAGVVRDTSGAFLPGVTVEAASPALIEQARTVVTDGAGAYRIVELRPGTYTVTFSLPGFSSVRREGIELSSSFTASVNADMMVGSVAETITVTGETPVVDISSARQQTTVSREVLDAIPTTKRLGQYASFIPGATYANPTFQDSGGTAGEGGQFGVHGQRAADETVNMDGLNQNMFGLDVYSYNSQTIQEVVVETGGTSAEAGTGGVQLNIIPKEGGNAWSGSFSSSYAGPSLQAKNLNDDLRARGLQTGASIKIFKDNGGAFGGPIARNRLWFYTAHRYWGSQKYIQGTYYNKSPNKLLYVPDLDRVAHTNWYYHDNDLRLTWQASAKNKISAFYSHEDSCNCPVGLSGIGGANAIKGTPESRPKHVFNPLKNAVVSWNSPATNRLLFEGAVSYQGLKEQTQIMEGATRDTIGITDVGLGLEYGGLAGGGIPTGNTFYGTTQRRYVSRYTGRFTASYVTGSHTFKSGFTMLRYNLGREGIYNDPDTIAGGRSYVFRNQVPIQVRLWAVPYEVLEHTTTIGLYGQDQWKIEKLTLNLVLRYDSLLGTVPPFHLPAGYFVPARDFPAADNVPNFKNLNPRVSGTYDVFGNGKTAVKASLGRYVPWLVGTIGNPQSGQPAFATVNWNDSFYGPGDPRTGNFVPDCDLTNINGTGECGPWSDRGFGQVRAGTRFAKDATEGFNKQQYNWQSSVSLQQELRPGMALNVGYFRTWYGNFQITDNAATTAADYDPFCITLPTTDSRLPGAGQQRCH
;
A
#
# COMPACT_ATOMS: atom_id res chain seq x y z
N MET A 1 41.82 -31.16 -3.65
CA MET A 1 40.63 -31.85 -3.09
C MET A 1 40.22 -31.24 -1.73
N THR A 2 40.22 -29.91 -1.62
CA THR A 2 40.10 -29.20 -0.33
C THR A 2 39.38 -27.85 -0.48
N LEU A 3 38.45 -27.74 -1.44
CA LEU A 3 37.61 -26.54 -1.63
C LEU A 3 36.10 -26.83 -1.71
N LEU A 4 35.68 -28.10 -1.76
CA LEU A 4 34.26 -28.48 -1.84
C LEU A 4 33.59 -28.74 -0.48
N ARG A 5 34.33 -28.68 0.63
CA ARG A 5 33.78 -28.89 1.98
C ARG A 5 33.42 -27.62 2.75
N SER A 6 33.89 -26.45 2.30
CA SER A 6 33.65 -25.16 3.00
C SER A 6 32.40 -24.41 2.50
N VAL A 7 31.87 -24.78 1.31
CA VAL A 7 30.63 -24.19 0.76
C VAL A 7 29.38 -24.85 1.38
N ALA A 8 29.50 -26.09 1.86
CA ALA A 8 28.38 -26.81 2.50
C ALA A 8 28.12 -26.38 3.96
N LEU A 9 29.11 -25.78 4.66
CA LEU A 9 28.95 -25.38 6.06
C LEU A 9 28.41 -23.95 6.26
N THR A 10 28.43 -23.10 5.23
CA THR A 10 27.85 -21.74 5.30
C THR A 10 26.37 -21.72 4.90
N VAL A 11 25.86 -22.81 4.32
CA VAL A 11 24.45 -22.95 3.88
C VAL A 11 23.54 -23.54 4.98
N CYS A 12 24.09 -24.14 6.05
CA CYS A 12 23.31 -24.75 7.13
C CYS A 12 23.20 -23.91 8.43
N GLY A 13 23.86 -22.74 8.53
CA GLY A 13 23.90 -21.93 9.75
C GLY A 13 22.77 -20.91 9.93
N PHE A 14 21.85 -20.78 8.97
CA PHE A 14 20.76 -19.78 8.99
C PHE A 14 19.35 -20.37 9.26
N PHE A 15 19.26 -21.66 9.60
CA PHE A 15 17.99 -22.33 9.91
C PHE A 15 17.84 -22.60 11.42
N LEU A 16 17.58 -21.54 12.20
CA LEU A 16 16.85 -21.67 13.46
C LEU A 16 15.35 -21.55 13.12
N PRO A 17 14.53 -22.61 13.35
CA PRO A 17 13.16 -22.66 12.88
C PRO A 17 12.25 -21.92 13.85
N VAL A 18 11.98 -20.65 13.57
CA VAL A 18 10.68 -20.07 13.94
C VAL A 18 9.77 -20.30 12.74
N THR A 19 9.22 -21.50 12.63
CA THR A 19 8.19 -21.80 11.64
C THR A 19 6.88 -21.18 12.11
N LEU A 20 6.63 -19.96 11.66
CA LEU A 20 5.31 -19.32 11.66
C LEU A 20 5.02 -19.04 10.16
N LEU A 21 3.85 -19.41 9.64
CA LEU A 21 3.52 -19.39 8.19
C LEU A 21 2.04 -18.99 7.93
N ALA A 22 1.77 -17.90 7.18
CA ALA A 22 0.62 -17.01 6.75
C ALA A 22 -0.62 -17.34 5.89
N GLN A 23 -1.80 -17.70 6.42
CA GLN A 23 -3.05 -17.68 5.62
C GLN A 23 -4.04 -16.55 5.89
N ALA A 24 -4.95 -16.39 4.91
CA ALA A 24 -5.95 -15.35 4.67
C ALA A 24 -7.29 -15.59 5.35
N PRO A 25 -8.15 -14.56 5.48
CA PRO A 25 -9.56 -14.79 5.72
C PRO A 25 -10.19 -15.54 4.53
N THR A 26 -10.89 -16.59 4.85
CA THR A 26 -11.55 -17.52 3.93
C THR A 26 -13.06 -17.38 4.01
N GLY A 27 -13.78 -17.95 3.04
CA GLY A 27 -15.22 -18.09 3.15
C GLY A 27 -15.59 -19.12 4.23
N SER A 28 -16.83 -19.06 4.69
CA SER A 28 -17.39 -20.08 5.57
C SER A 28 -18.83 -20.40 5.22
N ILE A 29 -19.27 -21.61 5.55
CA ILE A 29 -20.66 -22.03 5.43
C ILE A 29 -21.15 -22.34 6.84
N ALA A 30 -22.24 -21.70 7.26
CA ALA A 30 -22.83 -21.91 8.57
C ALA A 30 -24.34 -22.08 8.43
N GLY A 31 -24.97 -22.69 9.42
CA GLY A 31 -26.41 -22.85 9.40
C GLY A 31 -26.93 -23.64 10.58
N VAL A 32 -28.21 -23.93 10.52
CA VAL A 32 -28.93 -24.74 11.49
C VAL A 32 -29.67 -25.85 10.76
N VAL A 33 -29.66 -27.04 11.34
CA VAL A 33 -30.38 -28.20 10.84
C VAL A 33 -31.56 -28.50 11.78
N ARG A 34 -32.73 -28.70 11.20
CA ARG A 34 -33.98 -29.02 11.92
C ARG A 34 -34.66 -30.23 11.31
N ASP A 35 -35.63 -30.80 12.01
CA ASP A 35 -36.60 -31.71 11.43
C ASP A 35 -37.86 -30.97 10.93
N THR A 36 -38.79 -31.70 10.30
CA THR A 36 -40.05 -31.14 9.79
C THR A 36 -41.02 -30.69 10.89
N SER A 37 -40.79 -31.03 12.16
CA SER A 37 -41.54 -30.50 13.30
C SER A 37 -40.98 -29.15 13.79
N GLY A 38 -39.82 -28.74 13.28
CA GLY A 38 -39.10 -27.53 13.69
C GLY A 38 -38.12 -27.75 14.85
N ALA A 39 -37.93 -28.99 15.30
CA ALA A 39 -36.97 -29.32 16.35
C ALA A 39 -35.54 -29.29 15.80
N PHE A 40 -34.59 -28.81 16.61
CA PHE A 40 -33.17 -28.77 16.24
C PHE A 40 -32.56 -30.18 16.22
N LEU A 41 -31.76 -30.49 15.19
CA LEU A 41 -31.15 -31.81 15.01
C LEU A 41 -29.65 -31.81 15.36
N PRO A 42 -29.26 -32.30 16.56
CA PRO A 42 -27.86 -32.53 16.90
C PRO A 42 -27.30 -33.78 16.21
N GLY A 43 -25.99 -33.80 15.96
CA GLY A 43 -25.30 -34.98 15.43
C GLY A 43 -25.36 -35.16 13.91
N VAL A 44 -25.96 -34.22 13.17
CA VAL A 44 -26.02 -34.24 11.70
C VAL A 44 -24.62 -33.99 11.15
N THR A 45 -24.17 -34.87 10.25
CA THR A 45 -22.92 -34.71 9.51
C THR A 45 -23.16 -33.76 8.34
N VAL A 46 -22.39 -32.67 8.28
CA VAL A 46 -22.48 -31.66 7.22
C VAL A 46 -21.17 -31.62 6.45
N GLU A 47 -21.23 -31.95 5.16
CA GLU A 47 -20.08 -32.01 4.26
C GLU A 47 -20.17 -30.91 3.18
N ALA A 48 -19.13 -30.09 3.03
CA ALA A 48 -18.96 -29.14 1.93
C ALA A 48 -17.89 -29.64 0.97
N ALA A 49 -18.27 -29.92 -0.29
CA ALA A 49 -17.38 -30.42 -1.34
C ALA A 49 -17.20 -29.38 -2.45
N SER A 50 -15.96 -29.20 -2.93
CA SER A 50 -15.65 -28.31 -4.06
C SER A 50 -14.32 -28.67 -4.75
N PRO A 51 -14.22 -28.53 -6.09
CA PRO A 51 -12.94 -28.59 -6.81
C PRO A 51 -11.93 -27.52 -6.37
N ALA A 52 -12.40 -26.43 -5.74
CA ALA A 52 -11.54 -25.37 -5.21
C ALA A 52 -10.75 -25.80 -3.95
N LEU A 53 -11.13 -26.93 -3.33
CA LEU A 53 -10.45 -27.48 -2.17
C LEU A 53 -9.43 -28.55 -2.59
N ILE A 54 -8.21 -28.44 -2.08
CA ILE A 54 -7.16 -29.45 -2.33
C ILE A 54 -7.48 -30.79 -1.67
N GLU A 55 -8.16 -30.72 -0.52
CA GLU A 55 -8.71 -31.83 0.25
C GLU A 55 -10.06 -32.36 -0.30
N GLN A 56 -10.61 -31.75 -1.35
CA GLN A 56 -11.89 -32.07 -2.02
C GLN A 56 -13.17 -31.80 -1.20
N ALA A 57 -13.19 -32.15 0.09
CA ALA A 57 -14.34 -31.94 0.96
C ALA A 57 -13.92 -31.64 2.40
N ARG A 58 -14.79 -30.94 3.13
CA ARG A 58 -14.67 -30.70 4.57
C ARG A 58 -15.97 -31.06 5.28
N THR A 59 -15.85 -31.66 6.46
CA THR A 59 -16.99 -32.18 7.20
C THR A 59 -16.99 -31.67 8.64
N VAL A 60 -18.17 -31.29 9.14
CA VAL A 60 -18.43 -30.94 10.55
C VAL A 60 -19.69 -31.64 11.03
N VAL A 61 -19.97 -31.57 12.33
CA VAL A 61 -21.16 -32.16 12.95
C VAL A 61 -21.94 -31.07 13.68
N THR A 62 -23.28 -31.08 13.57
CA THR A 62 -24.14 -30.13 14.27
C THR A 62 -24.06 -30.31 15.79
N ASP A 63 -24.15 -29.20 16.52
CA ASP A 63 -24.16 -29.19 17.99
C ASP A 63 -25.56 -29.40 18.59
N GLY A 64 -25.68 -29.23 19.91
CA GLY A 64 -26.93 -29.41 20.66
C GLY A 64 -28.08 -28.47 20.25
N ALA A 65 -27.77 -27.37 19.57
CA ALA A 65 -28.77 -26.44 19.01
C ALA A 65 -28.99 -26.70 17.50
N GLY A 66 -28.51 -27.82 16.98
CA GLY A 66 -28.55 -28.15 15.54
C GLY A 66 -27.68 -27.23 14.69
N ALA A 67 -26.82 -26.40 15.29
CA ALA A 67 -26.01 -25.42 14.57
C ALA A 67 -24.69 -26.02 14.09
N TYR A 68 -24.19 -25.54 12.96
CA TYR A 68 -22.88 -25.93 12.43
C TYR A 68 -22.16 -24.76 11.74
N ARG A 69 -20.83 -24.89 11.59
CA ARG A 69 -20.01 -23.96 10.83
C ARG A 69 -18.78 -24.65 10.24
N ILE A 70 -18.61 -24.55 8.92
CA ILE A 70 -17.42 -24.96 8.16
C ILE A 70 -16.66 -23.69 7.80
N VAL A 71 -15.43 -23.55 8.28
CA VAL A 71 -14.55 -22.40 8.04
C VAL A 71 -13.43 -22.76 7.05
N GLU A 72 -12.67 -21.76 6.60
CA GLU A 72 -11.47 -22.03 5.78
C GLU A 72 -11.78 -22.60 4.39
N LEU A 73 -12.90 -22.15 3.81
CA LEU A 73 -13.33 -22.49 2.46
C LEU A 73 -12.80 -21.46 1.45
N ARG A 74 -12.22 -21.94 0.35
CA ARG A 74 -11.70 -21.10 -0.73
C ARG A 74 -12.85 -20.55 -1.59
N PRO A 75 -12.67 -19.41 -2.25
CA PRO A 75 -13.67 -18.90 -3.19
C PRO A 75 -13.98 -19.93 -4.27
N GLY A 76 -15.25 -20.16 -4.55
CA GLY A 76 -15.69 -21.15 -5.52
C GLY A 76 -17.10 -21.66 -5.25
N THR A 77 -17.56 -22.59 -6.09
CA THR A 77 -18.88 -23.21 -5.95
C THR A 77 -18.78 -24.48 -5.11
N TYR A 78 -19.71 -24.62 -4.17
CA TYR A 78 -19.79 -25.74 -3.23
C TYR A 78 -21.07 -26.54 -3.37
N THR A 79 -20.96 -27.82 -3.05
CA THR A 79 -22.09 -28.68 -2.74
C THR A 79 -22.08 -28.98 -1.23
N VAL A 80 -23.20 -28.76 -0.54
CA VAL A 80 -23.35 -29.05 0.89
C VAL A 80 -24.31 -30.23 1.08
N THR A 81 -23.85 -31.28 1.75
CA THR A 81 -24.61 -32.50 2.01
C THR A 81 -24.84 -32.67 3.51
N PHE A 82 -26.07 -32.93 3.91
CA PHE A 82 -26.50 -33.18 5.28
C PHE A 82 -26.91 -34.64 5.42
N SER A 83 -26.32 -35.35 6.39
CA SER A 83 -26.60 -36.77 6.63
C SER A 83 -26.71 -37.09 8.12
N LEU A 84 -27.74 -37.86 8.49
CA LEU A 84 -28.00 -38.34 9.85
C LEU A 84 -28.73 -39.69 9.76
N PRO A 85 -28.26 -40.78 10.42
CA PRO A 85 -28.96 -42.06 10.38
C PRO A 85 -30.42 -41.97 10.83
N GLY A 86 -31.32 -42.59 10.07
CA GLY A 86 -32.78 -42.51 10.29
C GLY A 86 -33.47 -41.32 9.64
N PHE A 87 -32.71 -40.45 8.96
CA PHE A 87 -33.22 -39.31 8.19
C PHE A 87 -32.77 -39.40 6.72
N SER A 88 -33.58 -38.83 5.83
CA SER A 88 -33.22 -38.67 4.41
C SER A 88 -32.13 -37.60 4.25
N SER A 89 -31.15 -37.86 3.39
CA SER A 89 -30.05 -36.92 3.13
C SER A 89 -30.52 -35.71 2.33
N VAL A 90 -30.04 -34.52 2.69
CA VAL A 90 -30.34 -33.28 1.96
C VAL A 90 -29.08 -32.81 1.25
N ARG A 91 -29.19 -32.45 -0.03
CA ARG A 91 -28.07 -31.94 -0.84
C ARG A 91 -28.40 -30.57 -1.40
N ARG A 92 -27.54 -29.61 -1.12
CA ARG A 92 -27.62 -28.22 -1.62
C ARG A 92 -26.50 -28.00 -2.61
N GLU A 93 -26.84 -27.74 -3.87
CA GLU A 93 -25.88 -27.51 -4.95
C GLU A 93 -25.88 -26.04 -5.37
N GLY A 94 -24.78 -25.61 -6.00
CA GLY A 94 -24.66 -24.25 -6.55
C GLY A 94 -24.39 -23.16 -5.51
N ILE A 95 -23.88 -23.53 -4.32
CA ILE A 95 -23.55 -22.55 -3.28
C ILE A 95 -22.27 -21.82 -3.68
N GLU A 96 -22.41 -20.64 -4.27
CA GLU A 96 -21.27 -19.76 -4.59
C GLU A 96 -20.77 -19.07 -3.31
N LEU A 97 -19.48 -19.25 -3.04
CA LEU A 97 -18.82 -18.69 -1.86
C LEU A 97 -17.69 -17.77 -2.30
N SER A 98 -17.73 -16.52 -1.85
CA SER A 98 -16.61 -15.57 -1.92
C SER A 98 -15.80 -15.61 -0.61
N SER A 99 -14.56 -15.09 -0.59
CA SER A 99 -13.83 -15.00 0.67
C SER A 99 -14.47 -14.01 1.62
N SER A 100 -14.22 -14.22 2.93
CA SER A 100 -14.77 -13.40 4.01
C SER A 100 -16.31 -13.36 4.08
N PHE A 101 -17.03 -14.13 3.26
CA PHE A 101 -18.48 -14.30 3.32
C PHE A 101 -18.85 -15.54 4.12
N THR A 102 -19.91 -15.45 4.92
CA THR A 102 -20.52 -16.61 5.59
C THR A 102 -21.84 -16.94 4.90
N ALA A 103 -21.87 -17.99 4.09
CA ALA A 103 -23.12 -18.46 3.48
C ALA A 103 -23.99 -19.15 4.55
N SER A 104 -25.21 -18.65 4.76
CA SER A 104 -26.19 -19.28 5.65
C SER A 104 -26.93 -20.38 4.90
N VAL A 105 -26.60 -21.65 5.16
CA VAL A 105 -27.22 -22.82 4.52
C VAL A 105 -27.95 -23.63 5.59
N ASN A 106 -29.26 -23.48 5.67
CA ASN A 106 -30.10 -24.26 6.59
C ASN A 106 -30.66 -25.49 5.87
N ALA A 107 -30.96 -26.55 6.63
CA ALA A 107 -31.60 -27.75 6.12
C ALA A 107 -32.68 -28.24 7.08
N ASP A 108 -33.83 -28.63 6.52
CA ASP A 108 -34.86 -29.37 7.23
C ASP A 108 -34.79 -30.82 6.75
N MET A 109 -34.49 -31.76 7.66
CA MET A 109 -34.33 -33.18 7.34
C MET A 109 -35.61 -33.95 7.70
N MET A 110 -36.06 -34.81 6.79
CA MET A 110 -37.24 -35.66 7.00
C MET A 110 -36.81 -37.02 7.56
N VAL A 111 -37.62 -37.59 8.46
CA VAL A 111 -37.42 -38.97 8.93
C VAL A 111 -37.66 -39.93 7.76
N GLY A 112 -36.71 -40.82 7.47
CA GLY A 112 -36.76 -41.70 6.30
C GLY A 112 -35.79 -42.87 6.42
N SER A 113 -36.24 -44.07 6.02
CA SER A 113 -35.48 -45.34 6.16
C SER A 113 -34.63 -45.71 4.94
N VAL A 114 -34.70 -44.92 3.85
CA VAL A 114 -33.96 -45.16 2.60
C VAL A 114 -33.32 -43.85 2.15
N ALA A 115 -32.09 -43.93 1.65
CA ALA A 115 -31.26 -42.79 1.22
C ALA A 115 -31.82 -42.08 -0.04
N GLU A 116 -32.99 -41.48 0.04
CA GLU A 116 -33.43 -40.50 -0.96
C GLU A 116 -32.69 -39.18 -0.71
N THR A 117 -31.96 -38.71 -1.72
CA THR A 117 -31.25 -37.43 -1.67
C THR A 117 -32.15 -36.35 -2.23
N ILE A 118 -32.56 -35.40 -1.39
CA ILE A 118 -33.33 -34.24 -1.83
C ILE A 118 -32.35 -33.16 -2.29
N THR A 119 -32.29 -32.90 -3.60
CA THR A 119 -31.52 -31.79 -4.16
C THR A 119 -32.34 -30.52 -4.14
N VAL A 120 -31.88 -29.49 -3.44
CA VAL A 120 -32.55 -28.18 -3.45
C VAL A 120 -31.61 -27.12 -4.02
N THR A 121 -32.02 -26.52 -5.14
CA THR A 121 -31.41 -25.32 -5.69
C THR A 121 -32.01 -24.11 -4.97
N GLY A 122 -31.18 -23.28 -4.34
CA GLY A 122 -31.64 -22.08 -3.62
C GLY A 122 -30.72 -20.91 -3.91
N GLU A 123 -31.30 -19.72 -4.10
CA GLU A 123 -30.56 -18.47 -4.22
C GLU A 123 -29.84 -18.15 -2.89
N THR A 124 -28.64 -17.60 -2.98
CA THR A 124 -27.85 -17.15 -1.83
C THR A 124 -28.51 -15.94 -1.16
N PRO A 125 -28.59 -15.88 0.19
CA PRO A 125 -29.15 -14.72 0.89
C PRO A 125 -28.39 -13.43 0.56
N VAL A 126 -29.11 -12.36 0.19
CA VAL A 126 -28.52 -11.06 -0.15
C VAL A 126 -28.23 -10.17 1.07
N VAL A 127 -28.78 -10.51 2.24
CA VAL A 127 -28.58 -9.79 3.51
C VAL A 127 -27.71 -10.63 4.46
N ASP A 128 -26.61 -10.05 4.93
CA ASP A 128 -25.74 -10.70 5.91
C ASP A 128 -26.15 -10.32 7.34
N ILE A 129 -26.75 -11.26 8.07
CA ILE A 129 -27.13 -11.09 9.48
C ILE A 129 -26.03 -11.51 10.47
N SER A 130 -24.92 -12.05 9.98
CA SER A 130 -23.82 -12.60 10.79
C SER A 130 -22.71 -11.58 11.04
N SER A 131 -22.58 -10.55 10.20
CA SER A 131 -21.50 -9.58 10.29
C SER A 131 -21.96 -8.14 10.10
N ALA A 132 -21.42 -7.26 10.94
CA ALA A 132 -21.52 -5.81 10.80
C ALA A 132 -20.37 -5.23 9.94
N ARG A 133 -19.46 -6.09 9.46
CA ARG A 133 -18.34 -5.71 8.60
C ARG A 133 -18.87 -5.21 7.26
N GLN A 134 -18.27 -4.13 6.78
CA GLN A 134 -18.61 -3.52 5.51
C GLN A 134 -17.52 -3.87 4.52
N GLN A 135 -17.84 -4.80 3.63
CA GLN A 135 -16.91 -5.30 2.63
C GLN A 135 -17.59 -5.46 1.27
N THR A 136 -16.80 -5.40 0.22
CA THR A 136 -17.21 -5.68 -1.16
C THR A 136 -16.16 -6.58 -1.78
N THR A 137 -16.58 -7.72 -2.32
CA THR A 137 -15.68 -8.62 -3.03
C THR A 137 -15.71 -8.29 -4.51
N VAL A 138 -14.55 -7.95 -5.06
CA VAL A 138 -14.34 -7.79 -6.49
C VAL A 138 -13.90 -9.14 -7.04
N SER A 139 -14.86 -9.86 -7.63
CA SER A 139 -14.66 -11.21 -8.17
C SER A 139 -13.75 -11.21 -9.41
N ARG A 140 -13.26 -12.39 -9.81
CA ARG A 140 -12.43 -12.51 -11.01
C ARG A 140 -13.11 -11.95 -12.27
N GLU A 141 -14.38 -12.24 -12.45
CA GLU A 141 -15.16 -11.78 -13.60
C GLU A 141 -15.21 -10.25 -13.65
N VAL A 142 -15.44 -9.61 -12.50
CA VAL A 142 -15.46 -8.14 -12.40
C VAL A 142 -14.08 -7.54 -12.67
N LEU A 143 -13.01 -8.17 -12.15
CA LEU A 143 -11.62 -7.76 -12.42
C LEU A 143 -11.28 -7.81 -13.91
N ASP A 144 -11.82 -8.77 -14.65
CA ASP A 144 -11.60 -8.94 -16.09
C ASP A 144 -12.52 -8.04 -16.94
N ALA A 145 -13.74 -7.78 -16.49
CA ALA A 145 -14.75 -7.03 -17.24
C ALA A 145 -14.60 -5.50 -17.11
N ILE A 146 -14.15 -4.98 -15.96
CA ILE A 146 -14.03 -3.53 -15.78
C ILE A 146 -12.76 -3.03 -16.48
N PRO A 147 -12.87 -2.01 -17.36
CA PRO A 147 -11.72 -1.42 -18.04
C PRO A 147 -10.90 -0.55 -17.08
N THR A 148 -10.19 -1.20 -16.16
CA THR A 148 -9.25 -0.57 -15.24
C THR A 148 -7.80 -0.78 -15.67
N THR A 149 -6.88 -0.12 -14.98
CA THR A 149 -5.44 -0.41 -15.07
C THR A 149 -5.02 -1.70 -14.39
N LYS A 150 -5.97 -2.37 -13.73
CA LYS A 150 -5.76 -3.53 -12.88
C LYS A 150 -4.89 -3.23 -11.63
N ARG A 151 -4.81 -1.95 -11.25
CA ARG A 151 -4.22 -1.46 -10.00
C ARG A 151 -5.11 -1.78 -8.81
N LEU A 152 -4.48 -2.21 -7.71
CA LEU A 152 -5.21 -2.51 -6.48
C LEU A 152 -5.98 -1.32 -5.92
N GLY A 153 -5.32 -0.15 -5.81
CA GLY A 153 -5.96 1.06 -5.30
C GLY A 153 -7.20 1.46 -6.12
N GLN A 154 -7.20 1.21 -7.44
CA GLN A 154 -8.38 1.50 -8.27
C GLN A 154 -9.60 0.64 -7.92
N TYR A 155 -9.44 -0.54 -7.32
CA TYR A 155 -10.60 -1.33 -6.87
C TYR A 155 -11.33 -0.66 -5.71
N ALA A 156 -10.63 0.15 -4.90
CA ALA A 156 -11.27 0.99 -3.90
C ALA A 156 -12.12 2.12 -4.51
N SER A 157 -11.82 2.56 -5.74
CA SER A 157 -12.57 3.62 -6.41
C SER A 157 -14.02 3.24 -6.77
N PHE A 158 -14.34 1.95 -6.78
CA PHE A 158 -15.71 1.46 -6.97
C PHE A 158 -16.59 1.66 -5.74
N ILE A 159 -15.99 1.96 -4.58
CA ILE A 159 -16.73 2.16 -3.36
C ILE A 159 -17.36 3.56 -3.37
N PRO A 160 -18.69 3.68 -3.17
CA PRO A 160 -19.32 4.97 -2.98
C PRO A 160 -18.65 5.78 -1.86
N GLY A 161 -18.30 7.04 -2.16
CA GLY A 161 -17.63 7.92 -1.20
C GLY A 161 -16.11 7.70 -1.08
N ALA A 162 -15.50 6.88 -1.95
CA ALA A 162 -14.06 6.83 -2.10
C ALA A 162 -13.50 8.16 -2.63
N THR A 163 -12.44 8.64 -1.99
CA THR A 163 -11.77 9.90 -2.29
C THR A 163 -10.30 9.63 -2.51
N TYR A 164 -9.78 10.12 -3.64
CA TYR A 164 -8.38 9.91 -4.02
C TYR A 164 -7.46 10.86 -3.24
N ALA A 165 -6.31 10.35 -2.79
CA ALA A 165 -5.35 11.11 -1.98
C ALA A 165 -4.92 12.44 -2.59
N ASN A 166 -4.71 12.45 -3.92
CA ASN A 166 -4.17 13.61 -4.60
C ASN A 166 -4.91 13.89 -5.92
N PRO A 167 -5.89 14.80 -5.94
CA PRO A 167 -6.73 15.03 -7.12
C PRO A 167 -5.95 15.57 -8.33
N THR A 168 -4.72 16.07 -8.16
CA THR A 168 -3.88 16.50 -9.31
C THR A 168 -3.19 15.34 -10.03
N PHE A 169 -3.19 14.13 -9.46
CA PHE A 169 -2.62 12.91 -10.05
C PHE A 169 -3.70 11.91 -10.50
N GLN A 170 -4.89 12.41 -10.84
CA GLN A 170 -5.95 11.55 -11.38
C GLN A 170 -5.49 10.85 -12.66
N ASP A 171 -5.67 9.53 -12.70
CA ASP A 171 -5.32 8.76 -13.87
C ASP A 171 -6.39 8.89 -14.96
N SER A 172 -5.99 9.42 -16.12
CA SER A 172 -6.82 9.44 -17.32
C SER A 172 -6.45 8.26 -18.21
N GLY A 173 -7.41 7.35 -18.41
CA GLY A 173 -7.28 6.23 -19.34
C GLY A 173 -6.25 5.17 -18.94
N GLY A 174 -5.80 5.20 -17.68
CA GLY A 174 -5.02 4.12 -17.12
C GLY A 174 -3.49 4.21 -17.29
N THR A 175 -3.00 5.42 -17.50
CA THR A 175 -1.67 5.69 -18.02
C THR A 175 -0.76 6.27 -16.93
N ALA A 176 -1.26 6.60 -15.73
CA ALA A 176 -0.52 7.32 -14.68
C ALA A 176 0.35 6.46 -13.74
N GLY A 177 0.56 5.17 -14.06
CA GLY A 177 1.36 4.20 -13.27
C GLY A 177 0.75 3.76 -11.94
N GLU A 178 1.31 2.72 -11.32
CA GLU A 178 0.66 1.81 -10.36
C GLU A 178 0.16 2.39 -9.02
N GLY A 179 0.23 3.69 -8.82
CA GLY A 179 -0.14 4.40 -7.60
C GLY A 179 -1.62 4.74 -7.48
N GLY A 180 -1.99 5.11 -6.26
CA GLY A 180 -3.31 5.60 -5.93
C GLY A 180 -3.81 5.06 -4.61
N GLN A 181 -3.84 5.94 -3.60
CA GLN A 181 -4.46 5.64 -2.32
C GLN A 181 -5.83 6.32 -2.25
N PHE A 182 -6.77 5.67 -1.58
CA PHE A 182 -8.16 6.07 -1.43
C PHE A 182 -8.56 6.06 0.04
N GLY A 183 -9.21 7.14 0.47
CA GLY A 183 -9.92 7.21 1.74
C GLY A 183 -11.42 7.09 1.50
N VAL A 184 -12.15 6.49 2.44
CA VAL A 184 -13.63 6.44 2.43
C VAL A 184 -14.16 7.00 3.74
N HIS A 185 -15.40 7.48 3.77
CA HIS A 185 -16.09 7.83 5.02
C HIS A 185 -15.33 8.83 5.92
N GLY A 186 -14.63 9.80 5.32
CA GLY A 186 -13.82 10.80 6.02
C GLY A 186 -12.46 10.30 6.51
N GLN A 187 -12.04 9.09 6.12
CA GLN A 187 -10.70 8.56 6.37
C GLN A 187 -9.68 9.20 5.43
N ARG A 188 -8.42 9.25 5.86
CA ARG A 188 -7.30 9.66 5.01
C ARG A 188 -6.96 8.53 4.05
N ALA A 189 -6.61 8.88 2.82
CA ALA A 189 -6.11 7.90 1.86
C ALA A 189 -4.84 7.19 2.33
N ALA A 190 -3.98 7.88 3.10
CA ALA A 190 -2.80 7.27 3.70
C ALA A 190 -3.10 6.18 4.75
N ASP A 191 -4.35 6.08 5.23
CA ASP A 191 -4.78 5.00 6.12
C ASP A 191 -5.12 3.70 5.32
N GLU A 192 -5.14 3.73 3.98
CA GLU A 192 -5.34 2.53 3.14
C GLU A 192 -4.25 1.48 3.39
N THR A 193 -4.68 0.22 3.45
CA THR A 193 -3.80 -0.92 3.65
C THR A 193 -4.04 -2.01 2.62
N VAL A 194 -2.98 -2.40 1.93
CA VAL A 194 -2.96 -3.58 1.08
C VAL A 194 -2.51 -4.79 1.88
N ASN A 195 -3.27 -5.87 1.78
CA ASN A 195 -3.03 -7.17 2.37
C ASN A 195 -2.99 -8.22 1.26
N MET A 196 -2.17 -9.25 1.43
CA MET A 196 -2.18 -10.45 0.60
C MET A 196 -2.32 -11.64 1.52
N ASP A 197 -3.33 -12.47 1.26
CA ASP A 197 -3.72 -13.55 2.15
C ASP A 197 -3.82 -13.10 3.63
N GLY A 198 -4.48 -11.96 3.89
CA GLY A 198 -4.69 -11.40 5.23
C GLY A 198 -3.45 -10.81 5.91
N LEU A 199 -2.28 -10.87 5.27
CA LEU A 199 -1.06 -10.25 5.76
C LEU A 199 -0.86 -8.88 5.14
N ASN A 200 -0.58 -7.88 5.98
CA ASN A 200 -0.24 -6.54 5.54
C ASN A 200 1.01 -6.53 4.65
N GLN A 201 0.91 -5.87 3.49
CA GLN A 201 1.95 -5.75 2.47
C GLN A 201 2.30 -4.29 2.12
N ASN A 202 1.95 -3.31 2.98
CA ASN A 202 2.04 -1.87 2.68
C ASN A 202 3.46 -1.30 2.46
N MET A 203 4.53 -2.10 2.51
CA MET A 203 5.88 -1.65 2.08
C MET A 203 5.90 -1.18 0.62
N PHE A 204 4.95 -1.68 -0.16
CA PHE A 204 4.85 -1.54 -1.61
C PHE A 204 3.85 -0.48 -2.07
N GLY A 205 3.35 0.36 -1.17
CA GLY A 205 2.50 1.50 -1.55
C GLY A 205 3.25 2.54 -2.40
N LEU A 206 2.50 3.38 -3.14
CA LEU A 206 2.98 4.53 -3.93
C LEU A 206 3.87 4.19 -5.15
N ASP A 207 3.36 3.43 -6.12
CA ASP A 207 4.02 3.16 -7.42
C ASP A 207 5.30 2.30 -7.36
N VAL A 208 5.60 1.70 -6.20
CA VAL A 208 6.86 0.97 -5.97
C VAL A 208 6.81 -0.47 -6.45
N TYR A 209 5.75 -1.21 -6.12
CA TYR A 209 5.55 -2.60 -6.55
C TYR A 209 4.09 -2.78 -6.95
N SER A 210 3.86 -3.58 -7.98
CA SER A 210 2.54 -3.74 -8.55
C SER A 210 2.20 -5.20 -8.76
N TYR A 211 1.24 -5.63 -7.97
CA TYR A 211 0.71 -6.97 -8.00
C TYR A 211 0.26 -7.40 -9.39
N ASN A 212 0.81 -8.53 -9.85
CA ASN A 212 0.39 -9.14 -11.10
C ASN A 212 -1.06 -9.60 -11.02
N SER A 213 -1.95 -8.87 -11.71
CA SER A 213 -3.38 -9.16 -11.80
C SER A 213 -3.71 -10.57 -12.30
N GLN A 214 -2.80 -11.27 -13.00
CA GLN A 214 -3.00 -12.66 -13.41
C GLN A 214 -3.05 -13.61 -12.21
N THR A 215 -2.35 -13.30 -11.12
CA THR A 215 -2.33 -14.10 -9.89
C THR A 215 -3.56 -13.90 -9.02
N ILE A 216 -4.37 -12.87 -9.26
CA ILE A 216 -5.47 -12.49 -8.37
C ILE A 216 -6.73 -13.29 -8.70
N GLN A 217 -7.25 -14.02 -7.71
CA GLN A 217 -8.55 -14.68 -7.80
C GLN A 217 -9.67 -13.68 -7.49
N GLU A 218 -9.50 -12.90 -6.43
CA GLU A 218 -10.44 -11.84 -6.03
C GLU A 218 -9.74 -10.83 -5.11
N VAL A 219 -10.33 -9.65 -4.99
CA VAL A 219 -9.93 -8.61 -4.03
C VAL A 219 -11.10 -8.31 -3.11
N VAL A 220 -10.91 -8.48 -1.80
CA VAL A 220 -11.89 -8.04 -0.80
C VAL A 220 -11.54 -6.64 -0.36
N VAL A 221 -12.47 -5.71 -0.52
CA VAL A 221 -12.32 -4.34 -0.08
C VAL A 221 -13.17 -4.09 1.15
N GLU A 222 -12.56 -3.75 2.27
CA GLU A 222 -13.24 -3.50 3.54
C GLU A 222 -13.13 -2.04 3.92
N THR A 223 -14.22 -1.48 4.44
CA THR A 223 -14.37 -0.03 4.66
C THR A 223 -14.84 0.34 6.06
N GLY A 224 -15.20 -0.65 6.88
CA GLY A 224 -15.70 -0.48 8.23
C GLY A 224 -15.97 -1.80 8.94
N GLY A 225 -16.06 -1.76 10.27
CA GLY A 225 -16.28 -2.95 11.10
C GLY A 225 -15.17 -4.02 10.95
N THR A 226 -13.94 -3.57 10.72
CA THR A 226 -12.78 -4.44 10.43
C THR A 226 -12.44 -5.38 11.58
N SER A 227 -11.89 -6.55 11.23
CA SER A 227 -11.60 -7.63 12.18
C SER A 227 -10.51 -7.27 13.18
N ALA A 228 -10.37 -8.07 14.25
CA ALA A 228 -9.36 -7.86 15.28
C ALA A 228 -7.90 -7.89 14.79
N GLU A 229 -7.65 -8.55 13.67
CA GLU A 229 -6.30 -8.63 13.09
C GLU A 229 -5.86 -7.32 12.42
N ALA A 230 -6.82 -6.51 11.96
CA ALA A 230 -6.51 -5.23 11.35
C ALA A 230 -5.89 -4.29 12.39
N GLY A 231 -4.62 -3.90 12.22
CA GLY A 231 -3.94 -2.93 13.09
C GLY A 231 -4.35 -1.49 12.82
N THR A 232 -4.74 -1.21 11.59
CA THR A 232 -5.08 0.13 11.10
C THR A 232 -6.57 0.22 10.78
N GLY A 233 -7.08 1.45 10.79
CA GLY A 233 -8.38 1.75 10.19
C GLY A 233 -8.20 1.94 8.69
N GLY A 234 -9.17 2.54 8.02
CA GLY A 234 -9.00 2.88 6.61
C GLY A 234 -9.65 1.85 5.70
N VAL A 235 -9.40 2.00 4.39
CA VAL A 235 -9.72 0.96 3.40
C VAL A 235 -8.72 -0.19 3.55
N GLN A 236 -9.21 -1.41 3.72
CA GLN A 236 -8.37 -2.61 3.69
C GLN A 236 -8.62 -3.36 2.38
N LEU A 237 -7.60 -3.45 1.53
CA LEU A 237 -7.62 -4.23 0.30
C LEU A 237 -6.96 -5.57 0.56
N ASN A 238 -7.70 -6.68 0.57
CA ASN A 238 -7.14 -8.01 0.76
C ASN A 238 -7.18 -8.81 -0.54
N ILE A 239 -6.00 -9.13 -1.05
CA ILE A 239 -5.79 -9.93 -2.26
C ILE A 239 -5.86 -11.40 -1.88
N ILE A 240 -6.69 -12.16 -2.59
CA ILE A 240 -6.70 -13.62 -2.55
C ILE A 240 -6.05 -14.13 -3.84
N PRO A 241 -4.83 -14.71 -3.79
CA PRO A 241 -4.19 -15.23 -4.99
C PRO A 241 -4.80 -16.56 -5.43
N LYS A 242 -4.75 -16.84 -6.73
CA LYS A 242 -5.16 -18.09 -7.38
C LYS A 242 -4.31 -19.25 -6.90
N GLU A 243 -4.91 -20.43 -6.83
CA GLU A 243 -4.23 -21.69 -6.56
C GLU A 243 -4.26 -22.55 -7.83
N GLY A 244 -3.36 -23.53 -7.91
CA GLY A 244 -3.49 -24.59 -8.92
C GLY A 244 -4.70 -25.48 -8.60
N GLY A 245 -4.89 -26.52 -9.42
CA GLY A 245 -5.95 -27.51 -9.20
C GLY A 245 -5.53 -28.87 -9.71
N ASN A 246 -6.43 -29.85 -9.65
CA ASN A 246 -6.20 -31.17 -10.22
C ASN A 246 -6.30 -31.21 -11.76
N ALA A 247 -6.81 -30.14 -12.36
CA ALA A 247 -6.84 -29.94 -13.80
C ALA A 247 -5.79 -28.91 -14.20
N TRP A 248 -5.21 -29.10 -15.38
CA TRP A 248 -4.35 -28.10 -16.01
C TRP A 248 -5.22 -26.94 -16.51
N SER A 249 -4.78 -25.71 -16.24
CA SER A 249 -5.44 -24.49 -16.71
C SER A 249 -4.42 -23.40 -16.99
N GLY A 250 -4.76 -22.46 -17.88
CA GLY A 250 -3.91 -21.32 -18.18
C GLY A 250 -4.69 -20.19 -18.82
N SER A 251 -4.08 -19.01 -18.84
CA SER A 251 -4.63 -17.80 -19.44
C SER A 251 -3.55 -17.01 -20.16
N PHE A 252 -3.95 -16.26 -21.17
CA PHE A 252 -3.12 -15.25 -21.82
C PHE A 252 -3.96 -14.00 -22.03
N SER A 253 -3.37 -12.83 -21.80
CA SER A 253 -3.99 -11.53 -22.04
C SER A 253 -2.98 -10.56 -22.62
N SER A 254 -3.44 -9.70 -23.52
CA SER A 254 -2.66 -8.63 -24.12
C SER A 254 -3.54 -7.39 -24.27
N SER A 255 -2.97 -6.22 -24.02
CA SER A 255 -3.63 -4.92 -24.20
C SER A 255 -2.63 -3.92 -24.75
N TYR A 256 -3.12 -3.05 -25.64
CA TYR A 256 -2.31 -2.05 -26.32
C TYR A 256 -3.10 -0.75 -26.49
N ALA A 257 -2.45 0.38 -26.25
CA ALA A 257 -2.93 1.69 -26.64
C ALA A 257 -1.79 2.56 -27.18
N GLY A 258 -2.10 3.46 -28.11
CA GLY A 258 -1.14 4.38 -28.72
C GLY A 258 -1.84 5.66 -29.17
N PRO A 259 -1.10 6.63 -29.74
CA PRO A 259 -1.64 7.95 -30.09
C PRO A 259 -2.87 7.90 -31.02
N SER A 260 -2.94 6.90 -31.90
CA SER A 260 -4.05 6.71 -32.83
C SER A 260 -5.34 6.21 -32.17
N LEU A 261 -5.25 5.67 -30.95
CA LEU A 261 -6.37 5.16 -30.16
C LEU A 261 -6.82 6.16 -29.08
N GLN A 262 -6.23 7.36 -29.05
CA GLN A 262 -6.56 8.41 -28.09
C GLN A 262 -7.13 9.65 -28.81
N ALA A 263 -8.27 10.15 -28.34
CA ALA A 263 -8.80 11.43 -28.77
C ALA A 263 -7.96 12.60 -28.22
N LYS A 264 -7.86 13.69 -28.99
CA LYS A 264 -7.12 14.90 -28.60
C LYS A 264 -8.06 15.91 -27.95
N ASN A 265 -7.63 16.55 -26.88
CA ASN A 265 -8.34 17.65 -26.20
C ASN A 265 -7.64 19.02 -26.37
N LEU A 266 -6.70 19.12 -27.32
CA LEU A 266 -6.01 20.37 -27.64
C LEU A 266 -6.88 21.23 -28.57
N ASN A 267 -7.45 22.31 -28.04
CA ASN A 267 -8.25 23.28 -28.81
C ASN A 267 -7.40 24.44 -29.37
N ASP A 268 -8.02 25.31 -30.17
CA ASP A 268 -7.34 26.44 -30.81
C ASP A 268 -6.84 27.49 -29.81
N ASP A 269 -7.59 27.72 -28.72
CA ASP A 269 -7.20 28.64 -27.65
C ASP A 269 -5.89 28.21 -26.96
N LEU A 270 -5.75 26.91 -26.66
CA LEU A 270 -4.52 26.36 -26.09
C LEU A 270 -3.34 26.45 -27.08
N ARG A 271 -3.58 26.23 -28.37
CA ARG A 271 -2.56 26.40 -29.42
C ARG A 271 -2.10 27.85 -29.53
N ALA A 272 -3.03 28.80 -29.48
CA ALA A 272 -2.74 30.23 -29.50
C ALA A 272 -1.88 30.67 -28.30
N ARG A 273 -1.99 29.97 -27.16
CA ARG A 273 -1.16 30.18 -25.96
C ARG A 273 0.19 29.45 -26.00
N GLY A 274 0.56 28.86 -27.13
CA GLY A 274 1.88 28.24 -27.35
C GLY A 274 1.94 26.72 -27.13
N LEU A 275 0.82 26.06 -26.82
CA LEU A 275 0.76 24.61 -26.64
C LEU A 275 0.66 23.91 -28.01
N GLN A 276 1.80 23.50 -28.58
CA GLN A 276 1.85 22.92 -29.93
C GLN A 276 1.47 21.44 -29.99
N THR A 277 1.56 20.73 -28.86
CA THR A 277 1.25 19.29 -28.76
C THR A 277 0.38 19.01 -27.55
N GLY A 278 -0.68 18.21 -27.73
CA GLY A 278 -1.58 17.80 -26.66
C GLY A 278 -0.99 16.63 -25.84
N ALA A 279 -1.53 16.40 -24.63
CA ALA A 279 -1.19 15.22 -23.84
C ALA A 279 -1.56 13.99 -24.64
N SER A 280 -0.61 13.09 -24.82
CA SER A 280 -0.83 11.88 -25.59
C SER A 280 -0.03 10.73 -25.01
N ILE A 281 -0.69 9.59 -24.93
CA ILE A 281 -0.06 8.31 -24.71
C ILE A 281 0.85 8.03 -25.91
N LYS A 282 2.13 7.79 -25.64
CA LYS A 282 3.07 7.36 -26.68
C LYS A 282 2.90 5.88 -26.96
N ILE A 283 2.80 5.07 -25.91
CA ILE A 283 2.49 3.64 -25.99
C ILE A 283 2.05 3.13 -24.63
N PHE A 284 1.12 2.18 -24.61
CA PHE A 284 0.79 1.36 -23.44
C PHE A 284 0.74 -0.08 -23.89
N LYS A 285 1.30 -0.96 -23.05
CA LYS A 285 1.33 -2.40 -23.25
C LYS A 285 1.07 -3.08 -21.93
N ASP A 286 0.23 -4.11 -21.92
CA ASP A 286 0.05 -5.02 -20.79
C ASP A 286 -0.09 -6.42 -21.35
N ASN A 287 0.91 -7.27 -21.14
CA ASN A 287 0.94 -8.63 -21.62
C ASN A 287 1.17 -9.55 -20.43
N GLY A 288 0.31 -10.54 -20.25
CA GLY A 288 0.46 -11.47 -19.15
C GLY A 288 -0.08 -12.84 -19.49
N GLY A 289 0.55 -13.86 -18.93
CA GLY A 289 0.11 -15.24 -19.02
C GLY A 289 0.22 -15.94 -17.68
N ALA A 290 -0.61 -16.96 -17.48
CA ALA A 290 -0.56 -17.79 -16.29
C ALA A 290 -0.83 -19.26 -16.63
N PHE A 291 -0.31 -20.15 -15.79
CA PHE A 291 -0.47 -21.59 -15.94
C PHE A 291 -0.47 -22.25 -14.57
N GLY A 292 -1.33 -23.24 -14.37
CA GLY A 292 -1.40 -23.97 -13.11
C GLY A 292 -1.98 -25.37 -13.27
N GLY A 293 -1.71 -26.21 -12.27
CA GLY A 293 -2.13 -27.60 -12.27
C GLY A 293 -1.49 -28.41 -11.15
N PRO A 294 -1.64 -29.74 -11.17
CA PRO A 294 -1.13 -30.59 -10.12
C PRO A 294 0.33 -30.97 -10.37
N ILE A 295 1.18 -30.81 -9.35
CA ILE A 295 2.43 -31.57 -9.24
C ILE A 295 2.10 -32.99 -8.75
N ALA A 296 1.22 -33.08 -7.75
CA ALA A 296 0.62 -34.30 -7.24
C ALA A 296 -0.87 -34.06 -6.98
N ARG A 297 -1.74 -34.83 -7.63
CA ARG A 297 -3.20 -34.68 -7.48
C ARG A 297 -3.62 -34.81 -6.01
N ASN A 298 -4.55 -33.96 -5.58
CA ASN A 298 -5.04 -33.86 -4.20
C ASN A 298 -3.98 -33.60 -3.13
N ARG A 299 -2.74 -33.28 -3.51
CA ARG A 299 -1.63 -33.15 -2.57
C ARG A 299 -0.78 -31.93 -2.77
N LEU A 300 -0.31 -31.68 -3.99
CA LEU A 300 0.57 -30.55 -4.28
C LEU A 300 0.19 -29.94 -5.63
N TRP A 301 -0.20 -28.67 -5.60
CA TRP A 301 -0.54 -27.88 -6.76
C TRP A 301 0.43 -26.73 -6.95
N PHE A 302 0.58 -26.29 -8.19
CA PHE A 302 1.31 -25.06 -8.52
C PHE A 302 0.47 -24.13 -9.38
N TYR A 303 0.78 -22.84 -9.29
CA TYR A 303 0.28 -21.78 -10.15
C TYR A 303 1.41 -20.80 -10.42
N THR A 304 1.66 -20.46 -11.68
CA THR A 304 2.69 -19.51 -12.09
C THR A 304 2.08 -18.44 -12.97
N ALA A 305 2.54 -17.20 -12.84
CA ALA A 305 2.10 -16.11 -13.70
C ALA A 305 3.28 -15.20 -14.05
N HIS A 306 3.23 -14.65 -15.26
CA HIS A 306 4.25 -13.75 -15.80
C HIS A 306 3.54 -12.58 -16.46
N ARG A 307 3.95 -11.35 -16.15
CA ARG A 307 3.34 -10.14 -16.72
C ARG A 307 4.41 -9.11 -17.01
N TYR A 308 4.34 -8.51 -18.20
CA TYR A 308 5.09 -7.32 -18.59
C TYR A 308 4.11 -6.24 -19.00
N TRP A 309 4.13 -5.12 -18.29
CA TRP A 309 3.21 -4.01 -18.54
C TRP A 309 3.86 -2.66 -18.28
N GLY A 310 3.29 -1.61 -18.85
CA GLY A 310 3.85 -0.29 -18.75
C GLY A 310 3.26 0.72 -19.73
N SER A 311 3.69 1.97 -19.59
CA SER A 311 3.28 3.06 -20.46
C SER A 311 4.37 4.09 -20.69
N GLN A 312 4.27 4.77 -21.82
CA GLN A 312 5.03 5.97 -22.15
C GLN A 312 4.06 7.10 -22.45
N LYS A 313 4.35 8.29 -21.94
CA LYS A 313 3.53 9.49 -22.15
C LYS A 313 4.36 10.64 -22.64
N TYR A 314 3.88 11.36 -23.63
CA TYR A 314 4.46 12.65 -23.99
C TYR A 314 4.15 13.71 -22.92
N ILE A 315 5.17 14.50 -22.59
CA ILE A 315 5.06 15.64 -21.68
C ILE A 315 5.01 16.90 -22.52
N GLN A 316 3.87 17.61 -22.42
CA GLN A 316 3.60 18.76 -23.27
C GLN A 316 4.51 19.95 -22.91
N GLY A 317 5.04 20.61 -23.94
CA GLY A 317 5.89 21.79 -23.80
C GLY A 317 7.29 21.50 -23.25
N THR A 318 7.74 20.23 -23.27
CA THR A 318 9.08 19.85 -22.83
C THR A 318 9.75 18.98 -23.90
N TYR A 319 11.03 19.26 -24.16
CA TYR A 319 11.79 18.64 -25.26
C TYR A 319 13.15 18.17 -24.74
N TYR A 320 13.72 17.18 -25.41
CA TYR A 320 15.13 16.80 -25.19
C TYR A 320 16.04 18.00 -25.47
N ASN A 321 17.18 18.09 -24.79
CA ASN A 321 18.20 19.07 -25.12
C ASN A 321 19.09 18.55 -26.27
N LYS A 322 19.36 19.38 -27.29
CA LYS A 322 20.30 19.06 -28.37
C LYS A 322 21.74 18.94 -27.88
N SER A 323 22.06 19.54 -26.74
CA SER A 323 23.41 19.57 -26.17
C SER A 323 23.37 19.38 -24.66
N PRO A 324 23.07 18.16 -24.18
CA PRO A 324 22.83 17.89 -22.76
C PRO A 324 24.07 18.11 -21.86
N ASN A 325 25.27 18.12 -22.44
CA ASN A 325 26.52 18.40 -21.72
C ASN A 325 26.92 19.89 -21.70
N LYS A 326 26.08 20.79 -22.22
CA LYS A 326 26.32 22.24 -22.19
C LYS A 326 25.42 22.91 -21.15
N LEU A 327 25.87 24.05 -20.64
CA LEU A 327 25.18 24.82 -19.59
C LEU A 327 23.96 25.60 -20.10
N LEU A 328 23.74 25.64 -21.41
CA LEU A 328 22.64 26.34 -22.05
C LEU A 328 21.65 25.36 -22.69
N TYR A 329 20.37 25.63 -22.53
CA TYR A 329 19.31 24.79 -23.08
C TYR A 329 19.02 25.15 -24.53
N VAL A 330 19.12 24.14 -25.40
CA VAL A 330 18.68 24.24 -26.79
C VAL A 330 17.66 23.12 -27.05
N PRO A 331 16.35 23.44 -27.22
CA PRO A 331 15.33 22.42 -27.39
C PRO A 331 15.50 21.66 -28.71
N ASP A 332 15.35 20.35 -28.65
CA ASP A 332 15.17 19.48 -29.79
C ASP A 332 13.68 19.32 -30.10
N LEU A 333 13.16 20.21 -30.95
CA LEU A 333 11.72 20.27 -31.27
C LEU A 333 11.19 19.01 -31.95
N ASP A 334 12.07 18.18 -32.53
CA ASP A 334 11.71 16.89 -33.14
C ASP A 334 11.60 15.77 -32.09
N ARG A 335 12.10 16.01 -30.88
CA ARG A 335 12.12 15.04 -29.78
C ARG A 335 11.39 15.60 -28.55
N VAL A 336 10.08 15.36 -28.52
CA VAL A 336 9.25 15.65 -27.34
C VAL A 336 9.63 14.73 -26.18
N ALA A 337 9.74 15.29 -24.98
CA ALA A 337 10.03 14.53 -23.76
C ALA A 337 8.91 13.53 -23.49
N HIS A 338 9.28 12.34 -23.02
CA HIS A 338 8.31 11.32 -22.63
C HIS A 338 8.78 10.49 -21.45
N THR A 339 7.83 10.00 -20.66
CA THR A 339 8.10 9.00 -19.62
C THR A 339 8.22 7.61 -20.24
N ASN A 340 8.87 6.69 -19.54
CA ASN A 340 8.83 5.26 -19.83
C ASN A 340 8.75 4.47 -18.52
N TRP A 341 7.54 4.06 -18.18
CA TRP A 341 7.25 3.31 -16.96
C TRP A 341 6.96 1.87 -17.36
N TYR A 342 7.67 0.92 -16.78
CA TYR A 342 7.46 -0.50 -17.05
C TYR A 342 7.67 -1.34 -15.81
N TYR A 343 7.04 -2.50 -15.82
CA TYR A 343 7.06 -3.50 -14.77
C TYR A 343 7.14 -4.88 -15.41
N HIS A 344 7.90 -5.77 -14.78
CA HIS A 344 8.02 -7.17 -15.15
C HIS A 344 7.94 -8.01 -13.90
N ASP A 345 6.87 -8.80 -13.76
CA ASP A 345 6.64 -9.63 -12.57
C ASP A 345 6.56 -11.11 -12.94
N ASN A 346 7.13 -11.93 -12.06
CA ASN A 346 7.21 -13.37 -12.18
C ASN A 346 6.81 -13.99 -10.84
N ASP A 347 5.71 -14.73 -10.86
CA ASP A 347 5.07 -15.27 -9.68
C ASP A 347 5.06 -16.79 -9.68
N LEU A 348 5.27 -17.39 -8.51
CA LEU A 348 5.04 -18.80 -8.26
C LEU A 348 4.25 -18.96 -6.96
N ARG A 349 3.16 -19.72 -7.02
CA ARG A 349 2.44 -20.22 -5.85
C ARG A 349 2.45 -21.74 -5.83
N LEU A 350 2.79 -22.32 -4.69
CA LEU A 350 2.64 -23.74 -4.37
C LEU A 350 1.56 -23.90 -3.30
N THR A 351 0.70 -24.92 -3.43
CA THR A 351 -0.32 -25.26 -2.43
C THR A 351 -0.21 -26.73 -2.10
N TRP A 352 0.07 -27.04 -0.83
CA TRP A 352 0.41 -28.37 -0.36
C TRP A 352 -0.51 -28.81 0.77
N GLN A 353 -1.25 -29.90 0.54
CA GLN A 353 -1.93 -30.65 1.58
C GLN A 353 -0.90 -31.59 2.23
N ALA A 354 -0.17 -31.08 3.23
CA ALA A 354 0.90 -31.82 3.90
C ALA A 354 0.38 -33.06 4.63
N SER A 355 -0.80 -32.94 5.27
CA SER A 355 -1.53 -34.02 5.94
C SER A 355 -3.04 -33.73 5.88
N ALA A 356 -3.89 -34.63 6.39
CA ALA A 356 -5.35 -34.40 6.46
C ALA A 356 -5.75 -33.10 7.18
N LYS A 357 -4.93 -32.61 8.11
CA LYS A 357 -5.19 -31.40 8.91
C LYS A 357 -4.23 -30.25 8.65
N ASN A 358 -3.30 -30.35 7.70
CA ASN A 358 -2.31 -29.29 7.50
C ASN A 358 -2.25 -28.92 6.03
N LYS A 359 -2.67 -27.69 5.72
CA LYS A 359 -2.49 -27.07 4.41
C LYS A 359 -1.42 -25.99 4.51
N ILE A 360 -0.49 -26.00 3.57
CA ILE A 360 0.56 -24.99 3.45
C ILE A 360 0.47 -24.38 2.05
N SER A 361 0.52 -23.06 1.91
CA SER A 361 0.72 -22.42 0.60
C SER A 361 1.93 -21.50 0.64
N ALA A 362 2.72 -21.46 -0.42
CA ALA A 362 3.89 -20.60 -0.54
C ALA A 362 3.78 -19.80 -1.82
N PHE A 363 3.82 -18.48 -1.73
CA PHE A 363 3.80 -17.52 -2.82
C PHE A 363 5.13 -16.78 -2.85
N TYR A 364 5.69 -16.61 -4.04
CA TYR A 364 6.87 -15.79 -4.29
C TYR A 364 6.66 -15.00 -5.58
N SER A 365 6.96 -13.71 -5.52
CA SER A 365 6.99 -12.79 -6.66
C SER A 365 8.36 -12.12 -6.72
N HIS A 366 8.88 -12.00 -7.93
CA HIS A 366 10.04 -11.20 -8.29
C HIS A 366 9.62 -10.21 -9.37
N GLU A 367 9.63 -8.93 -9.00
CA GLU A 367 9.30 -7.83 -9.89
C GLU A 367 10.53 -6.96 -10.14
N ASP A 368 10.73 -6.58 -11.40
CA ASP A 368 11.68 -5.54 -11.81
C ASP A 368 10.91 -4.43 -12.52
N SER A 369 11.11 -3.18 -12.10
CA SER A 369 10.38 -2.05 -12.66
C SER A 369 11.24 -0.77 -12.75
N CYS A 370 10.78 0.19 -13.56
CA CYS A 370 11.47 1.45 -13.79
C CYS A 370 10.46 2.56 -14.04
N ASN A 371 10.56 3.66 -13.30
CA ASN A 371 9.86 4.91 -13.60
C ASN A 371 10.89 5.87 -14.22
N CYS A 372 11.02 5.85 -15.55
CA CYS A 372 12.25 6.33 -16.20
C CYS A 372 11.96 7.14 -17.48
N PRO A 373 12.30 8.44 -17.54
CA PRO A 373 12.60 9.36 -16.44
C PRO A 373 11.43 9.52 -15.46
N VAL A 374 11.76 9.77 -14.20
CA VAL A 374 10.79 10.19 -13.17
C VAL A 374 10.68 11.71 -13.10
N GLY A 375 9.49 12.23 -12.83
CA GLY A 375 9.28 13.65 -12.49
C GLY A 375 9.30 14.64 -13.65
N LEU A 376 9.28 14.23 -14.92
CA LEU A 376 9.32 15.17 -16.06
C LEU A 376 8.28 16.31 -16.00
N SER A 377 7.09 16.06 -15.44
CA SER A 377 6.03 17.05 -15.27
C SER A 377 6.28 18.07 -14.16
N GLY A 378 7.35 17.90 -13.36
CA GLY A 378 7.60 18.66 -12.14
C GLY A 378 6.76 18.19 -10.94
N ILE A 379 7.12 18.67 -9.75
CA ILE A 379 6.43 18.43 -8.47
C ILE A 379 5.68 19.71 -8.09
N GLY A 380 4.36 19.65 -7.85
CA GLY A 380 3.54 20.81 -7.46
C GLY A 380 2.43 21.23 -8.43
N GLY A 381 2.09 20.38 -9.40
CA GLY A 381 0.97 20.63 -10.34
C GLY A 381 1.35 21.54 -11.50
N ALA A 382 0.39 22.31 -12.03
CA ALA A 382 0.52 23.05 -13.30
C ALA A 382 1.67 24.08 -13.35
N ASN A 383 2.15 24.54 -12.19
CA ASN A 383 3.21 25.56 -12.08
C ASN A 383 4.58 24.96 -11.73
N ALA A 384 4.71 23.64 -11.71
CA ALA A 384 5.97 23.00 -11.36
C ALA A 384 7.04 23.21 -12.44
N ILE A 385 8.29 23.41 -12.01
CA ILE A 385 9.45 23.43 -12.90
C ILE A 385 9.57 22.04 -13.55
N LYS A 386 9.47 21.99 -14.88
CA LYS A 386 9.52 20.74 -15.65
C LYS A 386 10.97 20.35 -15.91
N GLY A 387 11.27 19.06 -15.96
CA GLY A 387 12.61 18.59 -16.32
C GLY A 387 12.69 18.15 -17.76
N THR A 388 13.78 18.49 -18.43
CA THR A 388 14.19 17.76 -19.63
C THR A 388 14.56 16.31 -19.28
N PRO A 389 14.49 15.37 -20.23
CA PRO A 389 14.81 13.97 -19.96
C PRO A 389 16.17 13.73 -19.31
N GLU A 390 17.23 14.37 -19.78
CA GLU A 390 18.60 14.18 -19.26
C GLU A 390 18.78 14.68 -17.81
N SER A 391 18.00 15.69 -17.40
CA SER A 391 18.08 16.28 -16.05
C SER A 391 17.30 15.49 -14.99
N ARG A 392 16.63 14.40 -15.41
CA ARG A 392 15.83 13.54 -14.54
C ARG A 392 16.48 12.19 -14.35
N PRO A 393 16.44 11.60 -13.15
CA PRO A 393 17.03 10.29 -12.96
C PRO A 393 16.14 9.19 -13.54
N LYS A 394 16.74 8.04 -13.82
CA LYS A 394 16.02 6.77 -13.89
C LYS A 394 15.72 6.34 -12.47
N HIS A 395 14.49 5.95 -12.18
CA HIS A 395 14.11 5.40 -10.89
C HIS A 395 13.88 3.89 -11.05
N VAL A 396 14.90 3.10 -10.70
CA VAL A 396 14.97 1.67 -10.97
C VAL A 396 14.67 0.89 -9.70
N PHE A 397 13.76 -0.07 -9.78
CA PHE A 397 13.48 -1.04 -8.74
C PHE A 397 13.91 -2.42 -9.22
N ASN A 398 15.05 -2.91 -8.71
CA ASN A 398 15.58 -4.21 -9.10
C ASN A 398 16.55 -4.77 -8.03
N PRO A 399 16.19 -5.87 -7.33
CA PRO A 399 14.91 -6.59 -7.40
C PRO A 399 13.88 -6.07 -6.38
N LEU A 400 12.60 -6.18 -6.72
CA LEU A 400 11.50 -6.20 -5.76
C LEU A 400 11.10 -7.66 -5.51
N LYS A 401 10.97 -8.03 -4.24
CA LYS A 401 10.66 -9.40 -3.84
C LYS A 401 9.51 -9.41 -2.87
N ASN A 402 8.51 -10.23 -3.14
CA ASN A 402 7.38 -10.46 -2.24
C ASN A 402 7.23 -11.95 -2.00
N ALA A 403 7.38 -12.40 -0.76
CA ALA A 403 7.22 -13.80 -0.39
C ALA A 403 6.19 -13.91 0.73
N VAL A 404 5.21 -14.80 0.57
CA VAL A 404 4.19 -15.09 1.57
C VAL A 404 4.10 -16.60 1.70
N VAL A 405 4.30 -17.13 2.89
CA VAL A 405 4.18 -18.58 3.13
C VAL A 405 3.19 -18.77 4.24
N SER A 406 2.32 -19.76 4.11
CA SER A 406 0.98 -19.83 4.67
C SER A 406 0.64 -21.18 5.27
N TRP A 407 -0.02 -21.24 6.43
CA TRP A 407 -0.41 -22.50 7.09
C TRP A 407 -1.75 -22.39 7.82
N ASN A 408 -2.60 -23.39 7.64
CA ASN A 408 -3.77 -23.60 8.48
C ASN A 408 -3.85 -25.05 8.98
N SER A 409 -4.45 -25.21 10.16
CA SER A 409 -4.71 -26.52 10.74
C SER A 409 -5.99 -26.56 11.57
N PRO A 410 -7.06 -27.21 11.08
CA PRO A 410 -8.21 -27.55 11.91
C PRO A 410 -7.79 -28.67 12.88
N ALA A 411 -7.39 -28.28 14.10
CA ALA A 411 -7.01 -29.23 15.15
C ALA A 411 -8.19 -30.12 15.54
N THR A 412 -9.39 -29.52 15.63
CA THR A 412 -10.68 -30.19 15.84
C THR A 412 -11.75 -29.53 14.97
N ASN A 413 -12.98 -30.04 15.00
CA ASN A 413 -14.13 -29.41 14.32
C ASN A 413 -14.53 -28.05 14.91
N ARG A 414 -13.92 -27.65 16.03
CA ARG A 414 -14.18 -26.39 16.73
C ARG A 414 -12.94 -25.51 16.89
N LEU A 415 -11.75 -26.05 16.68
CA LEU A 415 -10.49 -25.35 16.92
C LEU A 415 -9.67 -25.30 15.64
N LEU A 416 -9.39 -24.07 15.19
CA LEU A 416 -8.59 -23.77 14.01
C LEU A 416 -7.35 -22.97 14.43
N PHE A 417 -6.18 -23.42 13.98
CA PHE A 417 -4.95 -22.65 14.04
C PHE A 417 -4.60 -22.11 12.66
N GLU A 418 -4.17 -20.87 12.62
CA GLU A 418 -3.66 -20.21 11.42
C GLU A 418 -2.34 -19.53 11.76
N GLY A 419 -1.31 -19.77 10.96
CA GLY A 419 -0.06 -19.02 11.03
C GLY A 419 -0.02 -17.93 9.97
N ALA A 420 1.03 -17.10 10.06
CA ALA A 420 1.46 -15.90 9.33
C ALA A 420 2.98 -15.61 9.11
N VAL A 421 3.67 -15.75 7.96
CA VAL A 421 4.83 -14.90 7.62
C VAL A 421 4.88 -14.39 6.18
N SER A 422 5.39 -13.17 6.01
CA SER A 422 5.84 -12.63 4.73
C SER A 422 7.21 -11.95 4.83
N TYR A 423 7.92 -11.93 3.71
CA TYR A 423 9.11 -11.13 3.49
C TYR A 423 8.88 -10.24 2.27
N GLN A 424 9.17 -8.95 2.43
CA GLN A 424 9.22 -8.00 1.35
C GLN A 424 10.64 -7.43 1.29
N GLY A 425 11.23 -7.45 0.10
CA GLY A 425 12.52 -6.82 -0.18
C GLY A 425 12.37 -5.78 -1.28
N LEU A 426 12.91 -4.59 -1.02
CA LEU A 426 12.97 -3.51 -2.01
C LEU A 426 14.42 -3.07 -2.15
N LYS A 427 14.89 -3.08 -3.39
CA LYS A 427 16.11 -2.41 -3.80
C LYS A 427 15.75 -1.36 -4.84
N GLU A 428 15.81 -0.12 -4.40
CA GLU A 428 15.57 1.05 -5.21
C GLU A 428 16.90 1.77 -5.43
N GLN A 429 17.13 2.12 -6.69
CA GLN A 429 18.30 2.86 -7.08
C GLN A 429 17.91 3.87 -8.13
N THR A 430 18.31 5.11 -7.89
CA THR A 430 18.27 6.12 -8.94
C THR A 430 19.57 6.13 -9.73
N GLN A 431 19.48 6.36 -11.03
CA GLN A 431 20.62 6.35 -11.93
C GLN A 431 20.57 7.58 -12.84
N ILE A 432 21.72 8.03 -13.31
CA ILE A 432 21.83 9.12 -14.27
C ILE A 432 21.15 8.69 -15.59
N MET A 433 20.42 9.60 -16.24
CA MET A 433 19.78 9.33 -17.53
C MET A 433 20.81 9.26 -18.66
N GLU A 434 20.47 8.58 -19.75
CA GLU A 434 21.21 8.75 -20.99
C GLU A 434 21.25 10.22 -21.42
N GLY A 435 22.44 10.70 -21.79
CA GLY A 435 22.67 12.08 -22.22
C GLY A 435 23.38 12.95 -21.20
N ALA A 436 23.34 12.60 -19.91
CA ALA A 436 24.11 13.25 -18.85
C ALA A 436 25.23 12.33 -18.31
N THR A 437 26.27 12.92 -17.73
CA THR A 437 27.36 12.24 -17.04
C THR A 437 27.48 12.75 -15.60
N ARG A 438 28.40 12.15 -14.81
CA ARG A 438 28.69 12.61 -13.45
C ARG A 438 29.22 14.04 -13.39
N ASP A 439 29.78 14.55 -14.48
CA ASP A 439 30.34 15.90 -14.57
C ASP A 439 29.35 16.93 -15.14
N THR A 440 28.19 16.48 -15.61
CA THR A 440 27.17 17.38 -16.15
C THR A 440 26.51 18.14 -15.01
N ILE A 441 26.70 19.45 -14.97
CA ILE A 441 26.04 20.34 -13.99
C ILE A 441 24.53 20.38 -14.28
N GLY A 442 23.72 20.15 -13.26
CA GLY A 442 22.28 20.37 -13.32
C GLY A 442 21.94 21.85 -13.19
N ILE A 443 21.05 22.34 -14.06
CA ILE A 443 20.58 23.73 -14.03
C ILE A 443 19.08 23.76 -13.76
N THR A 444 18.65 24.58 -12.79
CA THR A 444 17.26 24.99 -12.61
C THR A 444 17.10 26.42 -13.15
N ASP A 445 16.44 26.59 -14.29
CA ASP A 445 16.16 27.91 -14.85
C ASP A 445 14.75 28.37 -14.47
N VAL A 446 14.67 29.33 -13.55
CA VAL A 446 13.39 29.87 -13.06
C VAL A 446 12.70 30.79 -14.06
N GLY A 447 13.43 31.33 -15.03
CA GLY A 447 12.87 32.18 -16.09
C GLY A 447 12.22 31.35 -17.19
N LEU A 448 12.84 30.23 -17.56
CA LEU A 448 12.28 29.27 -18.50
C LEU A 448 11.26 28.31 -17.86
N GLY A 449 11.27 28.17 -16.53
CA GLY A 449 10.47 27.17 -15.83
C GLY A 449 10.92 25.74 -16.11
N LEU A 450 12.23 25.53 -16.34
CA LEU A 450 12.81 24.25 -16.77
C LEU A 450 14.04 23.86 -15.94
N GLU A 451 14.20 22.56 -15.72
CA GLU A 451 15.47 21.94 -15.33
C GLU A 451 16.09 21.24 -16.55
N TYR A 452 17.40 21.40 -16.74
CA TYR A 452 18.13 20.80 -17.85
C TYR A 452 19.61 20.53 -17.50
N GLY A 453 20.30 19.79 -18.37
CA GLY A 453 21.67 19.34 -18.11
C GLY A 453 21.68 18.11 -17.18
N GLY A 454 22.46 18.16 -16.10
CA GLY A 454 22.51 17.09 -15.10
C GLY A 454 21.39 17.17 -14.05
N LEU A 455 21.53 16.40 -12.97
CA LEU A 455 20.59 16.40 -11.84
C LEU A 455 20.68 17.73 -11.06
N ALA A 456 19.58 18.48 -10.99
CA ALA A 456 19.52 19.80 -10.31
C ALA A 456 18.79 19.79 -8.94
N GLY A 457 18.18 18.65 -8.58
CA GLY A 457 17.50 18.43 -7.29
C GLY A 457 15.96 18.35 -7.34
N GLY A 458 15.29 18.79 -8.41
CA GLY A 458 13.81 18.76 -8.54
C GLY A 458 13.21 17.42 -8.99
N GLY A 459 14.01 16.34 -9.01
CA GLY A 459 13.78 15.13 -9.81
C GLY A 459 12.66 14.17 -9.40
N ILE A 460 12.35 13.97 -8.11
CA ILE A 460 11.59 12.79 -7.66
C ILE A 460 10.37 13.13 -6.77
N PRO A 461 9.14 12.71 -7.16
CA PRO A 461 7.89 13.00 -6.42
C PRO A 461 7.76 12.35 -5.03
N THR A 462 8.51 11.29 -4.71
CA THR A 462 8.32 10.48 -3.48
C THR A 462 8.96 11.07 -2.21
N GLY A 463 9.39 12.33 -2.25
CA GLY A 463 9.91 13.01 -1.06
C GLY A 463 11.20 12.40 -0.52
N ASN A 464 12.09 11.87 -1.36
CA ASN A 464 13.38 11.32 -0.91
C ASN A 464 14.61 11.64 -1.79
N THR A 465 14.50 12.54 -2.78
CA THR A 465 15.66 13.31 -3.29
C THR A 465 15.89 14.61 -2.54
N PHE A 466 15.40 14.71 -1.31
CA PHE A 466 16.08 15.56 -0.34
C PHE A 466 17.58 15.22 -0.42
N TYR A 467 18.47 16.21 -0.35
CA TYR A 467 19.93 16.01 -0.30
C TYR A 467 20.68 15.75 -1.62
N GLY A 468 20.04 15.87 -2.80
CA GLY A 468 20.78 16.06 -4.05
C GLY A 468 21.76 14.93 -4.42
N THR A 469 21.31 13.69 -4.36
CA THR A 469 22.10 12.52 -4.78
C THR A 469 21.19 11.48 -5.41
N THR A 470 21.78 10.48 -6.09
CA THR A 470 21.03 9.28 -6.41
C THR A 470 20.75 8.46 -5.16
N GLN A 471 19.48 8.44 -4.79
CA GLN A 471 18.92 7.58 -3.76
C GLN A 471 19.29 6.10 -4.02
N ARG A 472 19.92 5.48 -3.03
CA ARG A 472 20.09 4.05 -2.88
C ARG A 472 19.32 3.62 -1.64
N ARG A 473 18.18 2.95 -1.85
CA ARG A 473 17.31 2.55 -0.75
C ARG A 473 17.15 1.05 -0.73
N TYR A 474 17.50 0.48 0.41
CA TYR A 474 17.29 -0.93 0.72
C TYR A 474 16.23 -1.00 1.80
N VAL A 475 15.14 -1.71 1.55
CA VAL A 475 14.12 -1.95 2.56
C VAL A 475 13.92 -3.45 2.69
N SER A 476 13.92 -3.92 3.92
CA SER A 476 13.48 -5.28 4.24
C SER A 476 12.34 -5.18 5.24
N ARG A 477 11.27 -5.92 4.97
CA ARG A 477 10.14 -6.01 5.87
C ARG A 477 9.75 -7.46 6.09
N TYR A 478 9.56 -7.78 7.35
CA TYR A 478 9.11 -9.09 7.82
C TYR A 478 7.79 -8.87 8.53
N THR A 479 6.76 -9.57 8.12
CA THR A 479 5.45 -9.53 8.80
C THR A 479 5.10 -10.93 9.24
N GLY A 480 4.48 -11.07 10.40
CA GLY A 480 3.91 -12.33 10.83
C GLY A 480 2.61 -12.17 11.60
N ARG A 481 1.83 -13.24 11.65
CA ARG A 481 0.57 -13.33 12.41
C ARG A 481 0.40 -14.75 12.94
N PHE A 482 -0.32 -14.90 14.02
CA PHE A 482 -0.81 -16.19 14.45
C PHE A 482 -2.20 -15.99 15.02
N THR A 483 -3.06 -16.97 14.80
CA THR A 483 -4.46 -16.93 15.19
C THR A 483 -4.90 -18.30 15.68
N ALA A 484 -5.59 -18.30 16.81
CA ALA A 484 -6.39 -19.43 17.28
C ALA A 484 -7.86 -19.02 17.28
N SER A 485 -8.68 -19.76 16.54
CA SER A 485 -10.13 -19.56 16.44
C SER A 485 -10.83 -20.76 17.06
N TYR A 486 -11.72 -20.52 18.03
CA TYR A 486 -12.53 -21.51 18.71
C TYR A 486 -14.02 -21.23 18.48
N VAL A 487 -14.68 -22.12 17.75
CA VAL A 487 -16.09 -22.00 17.36
C VAL A 487 -16.94 -22.92 18.21
N THR A 488 -17.95 -22.35 18.86
CA THR A 488 -19.03 -23.04 19.57
C THR A 488 -20.37 -22.60 18.99
N GLY A 489 -21.49 -23.16 19.46
CA GLY A 489 -22.81 -22.84 18.93
C GLY A 489 -23.16 -21.34 18.99
N SER A 490 -22.93 -20.70 20.14
CA SER A 490 -23.25 -19.29 20.35
C SER A 490 -22.03 -18.36 20.32
N HIS A 491 -20.83 -18.85 20.62
CA HIS A 491 -19.61 -18.03 20.64
C HIS A 491 -18.61 -18.47 19.56
N THR A 492 -18.01 -17.50 18.89
CA THR A 492 -16.80 -17.68 18.08
C THR A 492 -15.71 -16.80 18.66
N PHE A 493 -14.85 -17.42 19.47
CA PHE A 493 -13.70 -16.75 20.08
C PHE A 493 -12.51 -16.81 19.14
N LYS A 494 -11.78 -15.71 19.00
CA LYS A 494 -10.59 -15.59 18.17
C LYS A 494 -9.54 -14.80 18.94
N SER A 495 -8.32 -15.30 19.00
CA SER A 495 -7.21 -14.57 19.60
C SER A 495 -5.92 -14.80 18.83
N GLY A 496 -4.99 -13.87 18.98
CA GLY A 496 -3.74 -14.00 18.25
C GLY A 496 -2.82 -12.81 18.42
N PHE A 497 -1.77 -12.83 17.61
CA PHE A 497 -0.81 -11.73 17.53
C PHE A 497 -0.41 -11.42 16.09
N THR A 498 0.11 -10.23 15.90
CA THR A 498 0.77 -9.76 14.68
C THR A 498 2.13 -9.21 15.04
N MET A 499 3.14 -9.46 14.21
CA MET A 499 4.45 -8.86 14.33
C MET A 499 4.88 -8.24 13.00
N LEU A 500 5.63 -7.16 13.07
CA LEU A 500 6.17 -6.47 11.91
C LEU A 500 7.55 -5.96 12.28
N ARG A 501 8.55 -6.24 11.45
CA ARG A 501 9.85 -5.59 11.48
C ARG A 501 10.09 -4.94 10.13
N TYR A 502 10.38 -3.65 10.14
CA TYR A 502 10.71 -2.85 8.98
C TYR A 502 12.11 -2.27 9.18
N ASN A 503 13.00 -2.52 8.22
CA ASN A 503 14.33 -1.94 8.21
C ASN A 503 14.48 -1.12 6.94
N LEU A 504 14.81 0.15 7.11
CA LEU A 504 15.13 1.09 6.05
C LEU A 504 16.62 1.39 6.07
N GLY A 505 17.23 1.29 4.90
CA GLY A 505 18.66 1.50 4.68
C GLY A 505 19.52 0.29 5.04
N ARG A 506 20.83 0.45 4.79
CA ARG A 506 21.85 -0.52 5.13
C ARG A 506 23.16 0.23 5.38
N GLU A 507 23.71 0.02 6.57
CA GLU A 507 24.91 0.72 7.04
C GLU A 507 26.04 0.69 6.00
N GLY A 508 26.59 1.88 5.72
CA GLY A 508 27.70 2.07 4.79
C GLY A 508 27.29 2.09 3.32
N ILE A 509 25.99 2.01 3.01
CA ILE A 509 25.45 2.13 1.66
C ILE A 509 24.75 3.50 1.51
N TYR A 510 25.50 4.56 1.78
CA TYR A 510 25.05 5.93 1.54
C TYR A 510 24.90 6.23 0.03
N ASN A 511 24.12 7.26 -0.27
CA ASN A 511 23.93 7.75 -1.62
C ASN A 511 25.25 8.24 -2.22
N ASP A 512 25.45 7.95 -3.50
CA ASP A 512 26.69 8.25 -4.21
C ASP A 512 26.87 9.77 -4.38
N PRO A 513 27.89 10.39 -3.75
CA PRO A 513 28.05 11.85 -3.71
C PRO A 513 28.38 12.45 -5.08
N ASP A 514 28.89 11.66 -6.03
CA ASP A 514 29.32 12.14 -7.35
C ASP A 514 28.19 12.15 -8.39
N THR A 515 26.96 11.92 -7.94
CA THR A 515 25.79 11.87 -8.83
C THR A 515 25.25 13.23 -9.19
N ILE A 516 25.48 14.21 -8.32
CA ILE A 516 25.44 15.63 -8.69
C ILE A 516 26.88 16.07 -8.88
N ALA A 517 27.15 16.67 -10.04
CA ALA A 517 28.48 17.11 -10.44
C ALA A 517 29.14 18.00 -9.37
N GLY A 518 30.16 17.45 -8.70
CA GLY A 518 30.89 18.11 -7.62
C GLY A 518 30.01 18.59 -6.46
N GLY A 519 28.89 17.91 -6.18
CA GLY A 519 27.96 18.26 -5.10
C GLY A 519 27.26 19.60 -5.28
N ARG A 520 27.17 20.14 -6.51
CA ARG A 520 26.55 21.45 -6.79
C ARG A 520 25.64 21.43 -8.02
N SER A 521 24.63 22.31 -8.00
CA SER A 521 23.79 22.62 -9.16
C SER A 521 23.64 24.14 -9.32
N TYR A 522 23.25 24.61 -10.50
CA TYR A 522 23.10 26.04 -10.79
C TYR A 522 21.64 26.45 -10.85
N VAL A 523 21.38 27.71 -10.49
CA VAL A 523 20.09 28.36 -10.71
C VAL A 523 20.29 29.50 -11.69
N PHE A 524 19.58 29.43 -12.81
CA PHE A 524 19.61 30.43 -13.87
C PHE A 524 18.28 31.18 -13.90
N ARG A 525 18.28 32.36 -14.51
CA ARG A 525 17.07 33.07 -14.94
C ARG A 525 17.24 33.47 -16.39
N ASN A 526 16.46 32.83 -17.27
CA ASN A 526 16.54 33.04 -18.72
C ASN A 526 17.96 32.87 -19.24
N GLN A 527 18.57 31.73 -18.87
CA GLN A 527 19.92 31.32 -19.24
C GLN A 527 21.06 32.18 -18.69
N VAL A 528 20.78 33.06 -17.71
CA VAL A 528 21.78 33.84 -16.99
C VAL A 528 21.97 33.27 -15.58
N PRO A 529 23.20 32.98 -15.13
CA PRO A 529 23.44 32.51 -13.78
C PRO A 529 23.08 33.54 -12.72
N ILE A 530 22.46 33.08 -11.64
CA ILE A 530 22.12 33.92 -10.48
C ILE A 530 22.49 33.28 -9.14
N GLN A 531 22.63 31.95 -9.10
CA GLN A 531 22.90 31.22 -7.86
C GLN A 531 23.60 29.88 -8.11
N VAL A 532 24.38 29.45 -7.13
CA VAL A 532 24.87 28.08 -7.00
C VAL A 532 24.16 27.44 -5.80
N ARG A 533 23.65 26.23 -5.96
CA ARG A 533 23.14 25.39 -4.88
C ARG A 533 24.19 24.34 -4.52
N LEU A 534 24.54 24.28 -3.24
CA LEU A 534 25.49 23.33 -2.67
C LEU A 534 24.73 22.24 -1.92
N TRP A 535 25.17 20.99 -2.03
CA TRP A 535 24.50 19.84 -1.42
C TRP A 535 25.35 19.17 -0.33
N ALA A 536 24.72 18.80 0.79
CA ALA A 536 25.37 18.17 1.93
C ALA A 536 25.52 16.65 1.73
N VAL A 537 26.20 16.26 0.66
CA VAL A 537 26.46 14.86 0.28
C VAL A 537 27.68 14.32 1.03
N PRO A 538 27.81 12.99 1.24
CA PRO A 538 26.82 11.94 1.00
C PRO A 538 25.65 12.02 1.99
N TYR A 539 24.63 11.17 1.77
CA TYR A 539 23.43 11.07 2.61
C TYR A 539 23.02 9.61 2.79
N GLU A 540 22.56 9.23 3.98
CA GLU A 540 22.09 7.89 4.31
C GLU A 540 20.86 7.97 5.20
N VAL A 541 19.95 7.00 5.08
CA VAL A 541 18.80 6.85 5.97
C VAL A 541 18.82 5.45 6.55
N LEU A 542 19.01 5.35 7.86
CA LEU A 542 19.00 4.08 8.60
C LEU A 542 17.92 4.13 9.66
N GLU A 543 16.92 3.25 9.56
CA GLU A 543 15.82 3.21 10.49
C GLU A 543 15.31 1.79 10.70
N HIS A 544 14.84 1.53 11.91
CA HIS A 544 14.33 0.25 12.35
C HIS A 544 13.02 0.44 13.08
N THR A 545 11.95 -0.17 12.58
CA THR A 545 10.63 -0.11 13.20
C THR A 545 10.14 -1.51 13.49
N THR A 546 9.77 -1.78 14.74
CA THR A 546 9.12 -3.02 15.17
C THR A 546 7.72 -2.73 15.67
N THR A 547 6.76 -3.52 15.24
CA THR A 547 5.37 -3.47 15.73
C THR A 547 4.96 -4.84 16.25
N ILE A 548 4.31 -4.87 17.41
CA ILE A 548 3.67 -6.08 17.96
C ILE A 548 2.22 -5.73 18.26
N GLY A 549 1.30 -6.52 17.74
CA GLY A 549 -0.12 -6.42 18.03
C GLY A 549 -0.60 -7.69 18.72
N LEU A 550 -1.33 -7.57 19.81
CA LEU A 550 -2.04 -8.68 20.47
C LEU A 550 -3.53 -8.39 20.39
N TYR A 551 -4.34 -9.40 20.12
CA TYR A 551 -5.77 -9.20 20.03
C TYR A 551 -6.58 -10.38 20.53
N GLY A 552 -7.78 -10.06 21.03
CA GLY A 552 -8.85 -10.98 21.34
C GLY A 552 -10.16 -10.46 20.76
N GLN A 553 -10.96 -11.39 20.26
CA GLN A 553 -12.27 -11.15 19.69
C GLN A 553 -13.23 -12.24 20.14
N ASP A 554 -14.45 -11.85 20.48
CA ASP A 554 -15.55 -12.79 20.66
C ASP A 554 -16.76 -12.33 19.86
N GLN A 555 -17.24 -13.21 18.98
CA GLN A 555 -18.50 -13.04 18.28
C GLN A 555 -19.56 -13.89 18.98
N TRP A 556 -20.58 -13.24 19.50
CA TRP A 556 -21.64 -13.84 20.28
C TRP A 556 -22.99 -13.72 19.57
N LYS A 557 -23.62 -14.85 19.27
CA LYS A 557 -24.98 -14.93 18.73
C LYS A 557 -25.99 -15.12 19.87
N ILE A 558 -26.89 -14.15 20.02
CA ILE A 558 -27.97 -14.10 21.00
C ILE A 558 -29.28 -13.90 20.24
N GLU A 559 -30.01 -14.98 19.98
CA GLU A 559 -31.25 -14.95 19.21
C GLU A 559 -31.08 -14.22 17.85
N LYS A 560 -31.68 -13.03 17.72
CA LYS A 560 -31.66 -12.15 16.53
C LYS A 560 -30.45 -11.21 16.49
N LEU A 561 -29.67 -11.13 17.57
CA LEU A 561 -28.50 -10.27 17.68
C LEU A 561 -27.21 -11.09 17.50
N THR A 562 -26.33 -10.61 16.65
CA THR A 562 -24.93 -11.05 16.58
C THR A 562 -24.05 -9.90 17.03
N LEU A 563 -23.42 -10.02 18.19
CA LEU A 563 -22.50 -9.04 18.76
C LEU A 563 -21.06 -9.47 18.50
N ASN A 564 -20.16 -8.53 18.24
CA ASN A 564 -18.74 -8.77 18.09
C ASN A 564 -17.95 -7.79 18.97
N LEU A 565 -17.18 -8.34 19.90
CA LEU A 565 -16.38 -7.59 20.88
C LEU A 565 -14.91 -7.82 20.58
N VAL A 566 -14.14 -6.74 20.44
CA VAL A 566 -12.72 -6.80 20.10
C VAL A 566 -11.93 -5.92 21.06
N LEU A 567 -10.82 -6.46 21.55
CA LEU A 567 -9.77 -5.69 22.19
C LEU A 567 -8.44 -5.98 21.51
N ARG A 568 -7.74 -4.91 21.11
CA ARG A 568 -6.42 -5.00 20.52
C ARG A 568 -5.43 -4.11 21.26
N TYR A 569 -4.25 -4.64 21.52
CA TYR A 569 -3.09 -3.91 22.01
C TYR A 569 -2.07 -3.80 20.88
N ASP A 570 -1.52 -2.61 20.65
CA ASP A 570 -0.45 -2.39 19.66
C ASP A 570 0.73 -1.68 20.32
N SER A 571 1.94 -2.22 20.13
CA SER A 571 3.22 -1.61 20.50
C SER A 571 3.99 -1.28 19.24
N LEU A 572 4.52 -0.07 19.16
CA LEU A 572 5.36 0.43 18.06
C LEU A 572 6.67 0.97 18.64
N LEU A 573 7.80 0.47 18.16
CA LEU A 573 9.14 0.92 18.53
C LEU A 573 9.95 1.24 17.28
N GLY A 574 10.35 2.50 17.13
CA GLY A 574 11.27 3.01 16.13
C GLY A 574 12.62 3.35 16.75
N THR A 575 13.70 2.94 16.08
CA THR A 575 15.09 3.24 16.45
C THR A 575 15.92 3.59 15.21
N VAL A 576 16.95 4.40 15.42
CA VAL A 576 17.96 4.75 14.44
C VAL A 576 19.32 4.32 15.00
N PRO A 577 20.04 3.39 14.35
CA PRO A 577 21.38 3.01 14.79
C PRO A 577 22.36 4.20 14.61
N PRO A 578 23.49 4.21 15.33
CA PRO A 578 24.53 5.20 15.06
C PRO A 578 25.16 4.92 13.69
N PHE A 579 25.59 5.96 12.99
CA PHE A 579 26.29 5.81 11.72
C PHE A 579 27.20 6.99 11.42
N HIS A 580 28.13 6.77 10.50
CA HIS A 580 29.16 7.73 10.09
C HIS A 580 29.04 8.03 8.60
N LEU A 581 29.09 9.31 8.25
CA LEU A 581 29.23 9.76 6.88
C LEU A 581 30.61 10.39 6.66
N PRO A 582 31.33 9.99 5.60
CA PRO A 582 32.61 10.61 5.28
C PRO A 582 32.42 12.07 4.85
N ALA A 583 33.53 12.80 4.75
CA ALA A 583 33.51 14.18 4.26
C ALA A 583 32.93 14.27 2.85
N GLY A 584 32.10 15.28 2.64
CA GLY A 584 31.57 15.65 1.34
C GLY A 584 32.42 16.72 0.65
N TYR A 585 31.89 17.26 -0.45
CA TYR A 585 32.51 18.37 -1.18
C TYR A 585 32.55 19.68 -0.36
N PHE A 586 31.47 19.96 0.38
CA PHE A 586 31.29 21.23 1.09
C PHE A 586 31.03 21.07 2.59
N VAL A 587 30.99 19.83 3.08
CA VAL A 587 30.67 19.51 4.47
C VAL A 587 31.70 18.54 5.01
N PRO A 588 32.15 18.68 6.28
CA PRO A 588 33.09 17.74 6.88
C PRO A 588 32.44 16.36 7.08
N ALA A 589 33.24 15.39 7.54
CA ALA A 589 32.71 14.13 8.02
C ALA A 589 31.72 14.37 9.18
N ARG A 590 30.68 13.54 9.27
CA ARG A 590 29.55 13.72 10.19
C ARG A 590 29.25 12.41 10.89
N ASP A 591 29.11 12.47 12.20
CA ASP A 591 28.72 11.34 13.04
C ASP A 591 27.30 11.56 13.57
N PHE A 592 26.45 10.54 13.43
CA PHE A 592 25.08 10.57 13.89
C PHE A 592 24.93 9.61 15.07
N PRO A 593 24.53 10.11 16.26
CA PRO A 593 24.30 9.25 17.40
C PRO A 593 23.07 8.38 17.18
N ALA A 594 23.02 7.25 17.89
CA ALA A 594 21.81 6.42 17.93
C ALA A 594 20.64 7.23 18.48
N ALA A 595 19.44 7.01 17.94
CA ALA A 595 18.21 7.57 18.46
C ALA A 595 17.20 6.45 18.75
N ASP A 596 16.85 6.30 20.03
CA ASP A 596 15.85 5.34 20.48
C ASP A 596 14.53 6.03 20.77
N ASN A 597 13.44 5.26 20.74
CA ASN A 597 12.09 5.72 21.07
C ASN A 597 11.57 6.82 20.14
N VAL A 598 11.87 6.72 18.84
CA VAL A 598 11.51 7.72 17.83
C VAL A 598 10.61 7.13 16.73
N PRO A 599 9.46 6.49 17.03
CA PRO A 599 8.70 6.61 18.28
C PRO A 599 8.66 5.34 19.15
N ASN A 600 8.20 5.42 20.40
CA ASN A 600 7.86 4.29 21.27
C ASN A 600 6.44 4.38 21.85
N PHE A 601 5.45 3.96 21.07
CA PHE A 601 4.04 4.02 21.45
C PHE A 601 3.47 2.67 21.88
N LYS A 602 2.50 2.73 22.80
CA LYS A 602 1.65 1.60 23.19
C LYS A 602 0.21 2.06 23.08
N ASN A 603 -0.67 1.23 22.54
CA ASN A 603 -2.06 1.61 22.31
C ASN A 603 -3.02 0.50 22.70
N LEU A 604 -4.17 0.90 23.22
CA LEU A 604 -5.33 0.03 23.40
C LEU A 604 -6.44 0.47 22.45
N ASN A 605 -6.92 -0.47 21.65
CA ASN A 605 -7.78 -0.25 20.49
C ASN A 605 -9.05 -1.11 20.65
N PRO A 606 -10.05 -0.66 21.44
CA PRO A 606 -11.31 -1.37 21.58
C PRO A 606 -12.18 -1.23 20.33
N ARG A 607 -12.94 -2.27 20.02
CA ARG A 607 -13.97 -2.24 18.95
C ARG A 607 -15.18 -3.05 19.38
N VAL A 608 -16.34 -2.57 18.96
CA VAL A 608 -17.63 -3.23 19.14
C VAL A 608 -18.42 -3.11 17.85
N SER A 609 -19.06 -4.20 17.45
CA SER A 609 -20.02 -4.16 16.35
C SER A 609 -21.15 -5.14 16.58
N GLY A 610 -22.28 -4.91 15.94
CA GLY A 610 -23.44 -5.76 16.10
C GLY A 610 -24.36 -5.73 14.89
N THR A 611 -25.01 -6.86 14.62
CA THR A 611 -26.05 -7.02 13.61
C THR A 611 -27.30 -7.57 14.24
N TYR A 612 -28.44 -6.92 14.02
CA TYR A 612 -29.74 -7.31 14.53
C TYR A 612 -30.70 -7.65 13.39
N ASP A 613 -31.16 -8.90 13.32
CA ASP A 613 -32.23 -9.34 12.41
C ASP A 613 -33.58 -8.88 12.94
N VAL A 614 -34.14 -7.82 12.34
CA VAL A 614 -35.31 -7.11 12.87
C VAL A 614 -36.51 -8.03 13.00
N PHE A 615 -36.75 -8.87 11.99
CA PHE A 615 -37.94 -9.73 11.93
C PHE A 615 -37.65 -11.19 12.25
N GLY A 616 -36.38 -11.62 12.24
CA GLY A 616 -35.99 -13.03 12.46
C GLY A 616 -36.11 -13.89 11.20
N ASN A 617 -36.22 -13.25 10.03
CA ASN A 617 -36.40 -13.91 8.74
C ASN A 617 -35.18 -13.75 7.81
N GLY A 618 -34.09 -13.12 8.30
CA GLY A 618 -32.87 -12.88 7.54
C GLY A 618 -32.99 -11.83 6.43
N LYS A 619 -34.12 -11.10 6.33
CA LYS A 619 -34.37 -10.15 5.23
C LYS A 619 -34.13 -8.69 5.59
N THR A 620 -34.06 -8.38 6.88
CA THR A 620 -33.90 -7.01 7.38
C THR A 620 -32.90 -6.99 8.52
N ALA A 621 -31.79 -6.27 8.33
CA ALA A 621 -30.72 -6.19 9.32
C ALA A 621 -30.38 -4.73 9.65
N VAL A 622 -30.33 -4.40 10.95
CA VAL A 622 -29.68 -3.19 11.43
C VAL A 622 -28.28 -3.55 11.88
N LYS A 623 -27.28 -2.81 11.40
CA LYS A 623 -25.86 -3.03 11.70
C LYS A 623 -25.28 -1.78 12.32
N ALA A 624 -24.46 -1.92 13.34
CA ALA A 624 -23.72 -0.83 13.95
C ALA A 624 -22.28 -1.24 14.25
N SER A 625 -21.33 -0.32 14.14
CA SER A 625 -19.95 -0.54 14.54
C SER A 625 -19.32 0.72 15.12
N LEU A 626 -18.39 0.54 16.06
CA LEU A 626 -17.52 1.56 16.62
C LEU A 626 -16.15 0.93 16.90
N GLY A 627 -15.08 1.52 16.38
CA GLY A 627 -13.72 1.03 16.61
C GLY A 627 -12.69 2.14 16.69
N ARG A 628 -11.69 1.97 17.56
CA ARG A 628 -10.48 2.79 17.59
C ARG A 628 -9.35 2.12 16.81
N TYR A 629 -8.60 2.93 16.08
CA TYR A 629 -7.49 2.50 15.24
C TYR A 629 -6.32 3.47 15.30
N VAL A 630 -5.12 2.95 15.11
CA VAL A 630 -3.89 3.75 14.94
C VAL A 630 -3.50 3.79 13.47
N PRO A 631 -2.79 4.84 12.99
CA PRO A 631 -2.29 4.88 11.63
C PRO A 631 -1.13 3.91 11.45
N TRP A 632 -0.90 3.56 10.19
CA TRP A 632 0.33 2.92 9.78
C TRP A 632 1.51 3.90 9.88
N LEU A 633 2.62 3.47 10.48
CA LEU A 633 3.87 4.23 10.56
C LEU A 633 5.03 3.31 10.15
N VAL A 634 5.81 3.72 9.16
CA VAL A 634 7.02 2.98 8.72
C VAL A 634 8.33 3.68 9.05
N GLY A 635 8.32 5.00 9.15
CA GLY A 635 9.52 5.79 9.40
C GLY A 635 9.64 6.20 10.86
N THR A 636 10.89 6.42 11.28
CA THR A 636 11.17 7.07 12.55
C THR A 636 10.87 8.56 12.42
N ILE A 637 10.15 9.12 13.40
CA ILE A 637 9.80 10.55 13.37
C ILE A 637 10.94 11.44 13.88
N GLY A 638 12.07 10.86 14.32
CA GLY A 638 13.16 11.57 14.98
C GLY A 638 14.56 11.19 14.48
N ASN A 639 14.70 10.86 13.20
CA ASN A 639 16.00 10.57 12.61
C ASN A 639 16.92 11.80 12.67
N PRO A 640 18.07 11.74 13.38
CA PRO A 640 18.96 12.89 13.53
C PRO A 640 19.47 13.48 12.20
N GLN A 641 19.64 12.64 11.17
CA GLN A 641 20.11 13.06 9.85
C GLN A 641 19.04 13.81 9.06
N SER A 642 17.76 13.55 9.30
CA SER A 642 16.65 14.28 8.65
C SER A 642 16.51 15.72 9.16
N GLY A 643 17.08 16.04 10.32
CA GLY A 643 17.11 17.41 10.87
C GLY A 643 18.24 18.28 10.32
N GLN A 644 19.17 17.71 9.54
CA GLN A 644 20.32 18.41 8.99
C GLN A 644 19.91 19.22 7.74
N PRO A 645 20.27 20.52 7.63
CA PRO A 645 20.04 21.27 6.40
C PRO A 645 20.76 20.62 5.21
N ALA A 646 19.96 20.28 4.20
CA ALA A 646 20.34 19.45 3.06
C ALA A 646 21.16 20.17 1.99
N PHE A 647 20.94 21.48 1.88
CA PHE A 647 21.54 22.34 0.88
C PHE A 647 21.73 23.74 1.43
N ALA A 648 22.69 24.46 0.87
CA ALA A 648 22.81 25.90 0.97
C ALA A 648 22.76 26.50 -0.43
N THR A 649 22.45 27.78 -0.51
CA THR A 649 22.53 28.53 -1.76
C THR A 649 23.49 29.69 -1.63
N VAL A 650 24.17 30.01 -2.73
CA VAL A 650 25.19 31.04 -2.85
C VAL A 650 24.82 31.90 -4.02
N ASN A 651 24.56 33.19 -3.79
CA ASN A 651 24.32 34.13 -4.89
C ASN A 651 25.58 34.23 -5.75
N TRP A 652 25.41 34.25 -7.07
CA TRP A 652 26.50 34.25 -8.03
C TRP A 652 26.23 35.31 -9.11
N ASN A 653 27.21 36.18 -9.33
CA ASN A 653 27.16 37.18 -10.39
C ASN A 653 28.29 36.96 -11.40
N ASP A 654 28.02 36.21 -12.46
CA ASP A 654 28.95 35.87 -13.55
C ASP A 654 29.44 37.08 -14.37
N SER A 655 28.98 38.30 -14.04
CA SER A 655 29.43 39.56 -14.64
C SER A 655 30.31 40.43 -13.72
N PHE A 656 30.69 39.90 -12.55
CA PHE A 656 31.36 40.65 -11.48
C PHE A 656 32.69 41.29 -11.91
N TYR A 657 33.53 40.59 -12.68
CA TYR A 657 34.86 41.09 -13.07
C TYR A 657 34.85 42.10 -14.22
N GLY A 658 33.67 42.40 -14.77
CA GLY A 658 33.48 43.41 -15.81
C GLY A 658 33.83 42.92 -17.24
N PRO A 659 33.49 43.71 -18.26
CA PRO A 659 33.66 43.30 -19.67
C PRO A 659 35.13 43.09 -20.04
N GLY A 660 35.44 41.97 -20.72
CA GLY A 660 36.77 41.66 -21.24
C GLY A 660 37.67 40.85 -20.31
N ASP A 661 37.29 40.66 -19.04
CA ASP A 661 37.92 39.67 -18.16
C ASP A 661 37.52 38.24 -18.63
N PRO A 662 38.45 37.29 -18.78
CA PRO A 662 38.13 35.92 -19.22
C PRO A 662 37.22 35.15 -18.24
N ARG A 663 37.05 35.63 -17.01
CA ARG A 663 36.12 35.08 -16.02
C ARG A 663 34.68 35.53 -16.23
N THR A 664 34.49 36.72 -16.82
CA THR A 664 33.15 37.25 -17.07
C THR A 664 32.43 36.45 -18.15
N GLY A 665 31.26 35.88 -17.83
CA GLY A 665 30.45 35.15 -18.79
C GLY A 665 30.96 33.75 -19.11
N ASN A 666 31.85 33.18 -18.29
CA ASN A 666 32.40 31.85 -18.51
C ASN A 666 31.50 30.73 -17.94
N PHE A 667 30.45 31.10 -17.19
CA PHE A 667 29.52 30.18 -16.52
C PHE A 667 30.19 29.22 -15.53
N VAL A 668 31.29 29.65 -14.91
CA VAL A 668 32.03 28.93 -13.89
C VAL A 668 32.19 29.85 -12.67
N PRO A 669 31.69 29.47 -11.48
CA PRO A 669 31.88 30.26 -10.27
C PRO A 669 33.37 30.47 -9.95
N ASP A 670 33.89 31.67 -10.20
CA ASP A 670 35.26 32.09 -9.96
C ASP A 670 35.41 32.62 -8.51
N CYS A 671 35.09 31.73 -7.56
CA CYS A 671 35.06 31.98 -6.13
C CYS A 671 35.35 30.73 -5.30
N ASP A 672 35.68 30.90 -4.02
CA ASP A 672 35.76 29.79 -3.07
C ASP A 672 34.37 29.46 -2.51
N LEU A 673 33.74 28.43 -3.08
CA LEU A 673 32.43 27.93 -2.66
C LEU A 673 32.43 27.30 -1.25
N THR A 674 33.59 27.03 -0.66
CA THR A 674 33.71 26.53 0.72
C THR A 674 33.69 27.66 1.77
N ASN A 675 33.84 28.91 1.35
CA ASN A 675 33.84 30.06 2.24
C ASN A 675 32.42 30.51 2.59
N ILE A 676 32.04 30.31 3.85
CA ILE A 676 30.70 30.62 4.36
C ILE A 676 30.29 32.09 4.24
N ASN A 677 31.27 33.02 4.22
CA ASN A 677 31.03 34.46 4.13
C ASN A 677 31.00 34.96 2.68
N GLY A 678 31.27 34.09 1.70
CA GLY A 678 31.38 34.47 0.30
C GLY A 678 32.76 35.03 -0.06
N THR A 679 33.11 34.95 -1.33
CA THR A 679 34.36 35.50 -1.90
C THR A 679 34.16 35.87 -3.36
N GLY A 680 34.86 36.93 -3.82
CA GLY A 680 34.82 37.34 -5.22
C GLY A 680 33.40 37.62 -5.71
N GLU A 681 32.99 36.90 -6.75
CA GLU A 681 31.67 37.01 -7.37
C GLU A 681 30.53 36.23 -6.68
N CYS A 682 30.86 35.55 -5.57
CA CYS A 682 29.93 34.73 -4.81
C CYS A 682 29.60 35.34 -3.45
N GLY A 683 28.31 35.41 -3.13
CA GLY A 683 27.82 35.86 -1.84
C GLY A 683 28.03 34.84 -0.70
N PRO A 684 27.63 35.19 0.54
CA PRO A 684 27.64 34.26 1.65
C PRO A 684 26.66 33.09 1.44
N TRP A 685 26.89 31.99 2.15
CA TRP A 685 25.93 30.89 2.21
C TRP A 685 24.61 31.36 2.81
N SER A 686 23.49 30.96 2.19
CA SER A 686 22.13 31.30 2.65
C SER A 686 21.78 30.69 4.01
N ASP A 687 22.43 29.57 4.37
CA ASP A 687 22.26 28.90 5.66
C ASP A 687 23.62 28.55 6.25
N ARG A 688 23.93 29.12 7.43
CA ARG A 688 25.17 28.86 8.16
C ARG A 688 25.16 27.51 8.90
N GLY A 689 24.00 26.89 9.06
CA GLY A 689 23.80 25.55 9.61
C GLY A 689 23.95 24.43 8.56
N PHE A 690 24.24 24.77 7.30
CA PHE A 690 24.43 23.79 6.22
C PHE A 690 25.42 22.69 6.59
N GLY A 691 24.98 21.43 6.44
CA GLY A 691 25.80 20.27 6.77
C GLY A 691 25.93 19.95 8.26
N GLN A 692 25.47 20.81 9.16
CA GLN A 692 25.70 20.63 10.59
C GLN A 692 24.66 19.70 11.22
N VAL A 693 25.15 18.76 12.04
CA VAL A 693 24.32 17.84 12.83
C VAL A 693 23.66 18.63 13.96
N ARG A 694 22.52 19.26 13.68
CA ARG A 694 21.69 19.98 14.66
C ARG A 694 20.26 19.46 14.57
N ALA A 695 19.61 19.27 15.71
CA ALA A 695 18.17 19.02 15.73
C ALA A 695 17.44 20.34 15.44
N GLY A 696 17.07 20.58 14.18
CA GLY A 696 16.24 21.73 13.80
C GLY A 696 14.86 21.73 14.48
N THR A 697 14.37 20.54 14.83
CA THR A 697 13.12 20.31 15.57
C THR A 697 13.40 19.44 16.80
N ARG A 698 12.93 19.86 17.97
CA ARG A 698 12.98 19.04 19.20
C ARG A 698 11.60 18.44 19.44
N PHE A 699 11.54 17.12 19.58
CA PHE A 699 10.29 16.43 19.86
C PHE A 699 9.98 16.47 21.35
N ALA A 700 8.75 16.87 21.70
CA ALA A 700 8.22 16.65 23.04
C ALA A 700 8.15 15.14 23.33
N LYS A 701 8.37 14.76 24.58
CA LYS A 701 8.41 13.35 24.99
C LYS A 701 7.11 12.61 24.62
N ASP A 702 5.95 13.24 24.80
CA ASP A 702 4.66 12.64 24.46
C ASP A 702 4.32 12.67 22.95
N ALA A 703 5.12 13.38 22.15
CA ALA A 703 5.03 13.33 20.68
C ALA A 703 5.76 12.13 20.10
N THR A 704 6.68 11.50 20.85
CA THR A 704 7.43 10.31 20.40
C THR A 704 7.11 9.07 21.21
N GLU A 705 6.63 9.17 22.45
CA GLU A 705 6.37 7.99 23.28
C GLU A 705 5.17 8.12 24.22
N GLY A 706 4.68 6.98 24.67
CA GLY A 706 3.63 6.89 25.70
C GLY A 706 2.48 5.94 25.36
N PHE A 707 1.59 5.77 26.33
CA PHE A 707 0.39 4.93 26.19
C PHE A 707 -0.78 5.76 25.67
N ASN A 708 -1.39 5.33 24.56
CA ASN A 708 -2.44 6.05 23.83
C ASN A 708 -2.07 7.50 23.45
N LYS A 709 -0.77 7.76 23.25
CA LYS A 709 -0.24 9.06 22.81
C LYS A 709 -0.04 9.17 21.30
N GLN A 710 0.04 8.04 20.61
CA GLN A 710 0.07 8.01 19.14
C GLN A 710 -1.18 8.67 18.56
N GLN A 711 -1.06 9.28 17.38
CA GLN A 711 -2.21 9.67 16.57
C GLN A 711 -3.16 8.47 16.41
N TYR A 712 -4.48 8.72 16.45
CA TYR A 712 -5.48 7.68 16.27
C TYR A 712 -6.69 8.22 15.53
N ASN A 713 -7.54 7.31 15.08
CA ASN A 713 -8.89 7.61 14.64
C ASN A 713 -9.91 6.69 15.29
N TRP A 714 -11.13 7.19 15.38
CA TRP A 714 -12.31 6.40 15.67
C TRP A 714 -13.18 6.36 14.42
N GLN A 715 -13.77 5.19 14.19
CA GLN A 715 -14.64 4.94 13.06
C GLN A 715 -15.95 4.37 13.59
N SER A 716 -17.06 4.97 13.17
CA SER A 716 -18.39 4.48 13.51
C SER A 716 -19.26 4.37 12.28
N SER A 717 -20.10 3.35 12.24
CA SER A 717 -21.12 3.20 11.22
C SER A 717 -22.43 2.69 11.80
N VAL A 718 -23.53 3.09 11.18
CA VAL A 718 -24.86 2.51 11.38
C VAL A 718 -25.48 2.31 10.01
N SER A 719 -25.98 1.12 9.69
CA SER A 719 -26.61 0.83 8.42
C SER A 719 -27.83 -0.07 8.54
N LEU A 720 -28.83 0.17 7.71
CA LEU A 720 -30.00 -0.68 7.50
C LEU A 720 -29.85 -1.39 6.16
N GLN A 721 -29.97 -2.72 6.17
CA GLN A 721 -30.01 -3.55 4.97
C GLN A 721 -31.37 -4.26 4.88
N GLN A 722 -32.05 -4.14 3.73
CA GLN A 722 -33.38 -4.69 3.50
C GLN A 722 -33.44 -5.40 2.15
N GLU A 723 -33.83 -6.68 2.12
CA GLU A 723 -34.24 -7.36 0.90
C GLU A 723 -35.57 -6.76 0.42
N LEU A 724 -35.59 -6.24 -0.80
CA LEU A 724 -36.79 -5.67 -1.42
C LEU A 724 -37.55 -6.72 -2.23
N ARG A 725 -36.82 -7.65 -2.84
CA ARG A 725 -37.31 -8.85 -3.55
C ARG A 725 -36.13 -9.84 -3.69
N PRO A 726 -36.37 -11.11 -4.06
CA PRO A 726 -35.28 -12.05 -4.34
C PRO A 726 -34.23 -11.46 -5.29
N GLY A 727 -32.96 -11.59 -4.93
CA GLY A 727 -31.83 -11.02 -5.67
C GLY A 727 -31.63 -9.50 -5.57
N MET A 728 -32.44 -8.75 -4.81
CA MET A 728 -32.33 -7.28 -4.70
C MET A 728 -32.45 -6.79 -3.25
N ALA A 729 -31.42 -6.10 -2.78
CA ALA A 729 -31.39 -5.46 -1.46
C ALA A 729 -31.07 -3.96 -1.54
N LEU A 730 -31.65 -3.19 -0.61
CA LEU A 730 -31.30 -1.80 -0.34
C LEU A 730 -30.40 -1.73 0.90
N ASN A 731 -29.34 -0.94 0.84
CA ASN A 731 -28.49 -0.60 1.98
C ASN A 731 -28.44 0.91 2.14
N VAL A 732 -28.78 1.40 3.34
CA VAL A 732 -28.65 2.81 3.72
C VAL A 732 -27.74 2.87 4.93
N GLY A 733 -26.63 3.59 4.83
CA GLY A 733 -25.62 3.70 5.88
C GLY A 733 -25.22 5.13 6.20
N TYR A 734 -24.97 5.39 7.48
CA TYR A 734 -24.29 6.59 7.97
C TYR A 734 -22.93 6.20 8.54
N PHE A 735 -21.91 6.99 8.23
CA PHE A 735 -20.52 6.72 8.58
C PHE A 735 -19.85 7.98 9.09
N ARG A 736 -19.01 7.83 10.12
CA ARG A 736 -18.26 8.95 10.70
C ARG A 736 -16.87 8.48 11.13
N THR A 737 -15.86 9.26 10.73
CA THR A 737 -14.49 9.13 11.20
C THR A 737 -14.09 10.41 11.92
N TRP A 738 -13.40 10.29 13.06
CA TRP A 738 -12.78 11.44 13.73
C TRP A 738 -11.41 11.07 14.29
N TYR A 739 -10.53 12.07 14.38
CA TYR A 739 -9.12 11.91 14.67
C TYR A 739 -8.74 12.56 16.00
N GLY A 740 -7.67 12.06 16.64
CA GLY A 740 -7.12 12.62 17.87
C GLY A 740 -5.60 12.46 17.93
N ASN A 741 -4.97 13.14 18.90
CA ASN A 741 -3.52 13.20 19.10
C ASN A 741 -2.75 13.67 17.85
N PHE A 742 -3.13 14.82 17.30
CA PHE A 742 -2.38 15.45 16.22
C PHE A 742 -1.02 15.94 16.72
N GLN A 743 0.00 15.78 15.90
CA GLN A 743 1.29 16.42 16.12
C GLN A 743 1.25 17.84 15.54
N ILE A 744 1.78 18.79 16.30
CA ILE A 744 1.97 20.18 15.89
C ILE A 744 3.43 20.56 16.13
N THR A 745 3.97 21.40 15.26
CA THR A 745 5.30 21.98 15.44
C THR A 745 5.12 23.42 15.89
N ASP A 746 5.72 23.76 17.02
CA ASP A 746 5.73 25.11 17.57
C ASP A 746 7.10 25.75 17.34
N ASN A 747 7.13 26.98 16.83
CA ASN A 747 8.36 27.72 16.63
C ASN A 747 8.68 28.49 17.91
N ALA A 748 9.46 27.86 18.80
CA ALA A 748 9.83 28.47 20.08
C ALA A 748 10.71 29.74 19.97
N ALA A 749 11.17 30.11 18.77
CA ALA A 749 11.89 31.36 18.54
C ALA A 749 10.98 32.56 18.26
N THR A 750 9.69 32.32 18.04
CA THR A 750 8.68 33.36 17.83
C THR A 750 7.53 33.17 18.82
N THR A 751 6.84 34.25 19.11
CA THR A 751 5.65 34.31 19.95
C THR A 751 4.48 34.75 19.09
N ALA A 752 3.25 34.61 19.59
CA ALA A 752 2.07 35.14 18.89
C ALA A 752 2.18 36.65 18.59
N ALA A 753 2.97 37.40 19.36
CA ALA A 753 3.20 38.84 19.14
C ALA A 753 4.10 39.14 17.94
N ASP A 754 4.84 38.16 17.42
CA ASP A 754 5.72 38.31 16.25
C ASP A 754 4.97 38.13 14.91
N TYR A 755 3.68 37.80 14.96
CA TYR A 755 2.82 37.61 13.79
C TYR A 755 1.75 38.70 13.72
N ASP A 756 1.48 39.19 12.52
CA ASP A 756 0.34 40.08 12.30
C ASP A 756 -0.96 39.32 12.57
N PRO A 757 -1.89 39.87 13.36
CA PRO A 757 -3.15 39.20 13.62
C PRO A 757 -3.94 39.09 12.33
N PHE A 758 -4.51 37.92 12.08
CA PHE A 758 -5.40 37.72 10.95
C PHE A 758 -6.73 37.18 11.42
N CYS A 759 -7.80 37.66 10.78
CA CYS A 759 -9.15 37.24 11.10
C CYS A 759 -9.67 36.33 10.00
N ILE A 760 -10.09 35.13 10.39
CA ILE A 760 -10.78 34.18 9.53
C ILE A 760 -12.27 34.23 9.88
N THR A 761 -13.10 34.50 8.88
CA THR A 761 -14.55 34.38 9.01
C THR A 761 -14.89 32.89 9.03
N LEU A 762 -15.42 32.41 10.15
CA LEU A 762 -15.88 31.03 10.25
C LEU A 762 -16.94 30.77 9.17
N PRO A 763 -16.94 29.59 8.51
CA PRO A 763 -17.87 29.28 7.43
C PRO A 763 -19.31 29.61 7.82
N THR A 764 -19.94 30.52 7.09
CA THR A 764 -21.33 30.95 7.33
C THR A 764 -22.33 29.82 7.05
N THR A 765 -21.91 28.81 6.29
CA THR A 765 -22.77 27.74 5.76
C THR A 765 -22.90 26.54 6.70
N ASP A 766 -22.10 26.45 7.77
CA ASP A 766 -22.18 25.33 8.72
C ASP A 766 -22.63 25.82 10.10
N SER A 767 -23.95 25.78 10.34
CA SER A 767 -24.59 26.18 11.59
C SER A 767 -24.19 25.33 12.80
N ARG A 768 -23.44 24.23 12.61
CA ARG A 768 -22.92 23.39 13.70
C ARG A 768 -21.64 23.95 14.31
N LEU A 769 -21.00 24.93 13.68
CA LEU A 769 -19.81 25.59 14.20
C LEU A 769 -20.21 26.72 15.16
N PRO A 770 -19.78 26.68 16.44
CA PRO A 770 -20.00 27.80 17.37
C PRO A 770 -19.35 29.07 16.80
N GLY A 771 -20.17 30.09 16.54
CA GLY A 771 -19.71 31.34 15.92
C GLY A 771 -19.62 31.31 14.39
N ALA A 772 -20.33 30.42 13.70
CA ALA A 772 -20.47 30.45 12.23
C ALA A 772 -20.78 31.86 11.71
N GLY A 773 -20.02 32.31 10.70
CA GLY A 773 -20.11 33.67 10.15
C GLY A 773 -19.46 34.77 10.98
N GLN A 774 -18.99 34.49 12.20
CA GLN A 774 -18.21 35.45 12.98
C GLN A 774 -16.74 35.38 12.58
N GLN A 775 -16.07 36.55 12.63
CA GLN A 775 -14.62 36.60 12.52
C GLN A 775 -13.98 36.06 13.80
N ARG A 776 -13.10 35.08 13.64
CA ARG A 776 -12.12 34.72 14.65
C ARG A 776 -10.77 35.29 14.25
N CYS A 777 -10.28 36.19 15.07
CA CYS A 777 -8.94 36.76 14.94
C CYS A 777 -7.96 35.93 15.79
N HIS A 778 -6.82 35.63 15.20
CA HIS A 778 -5.74 34.85 15.78
C HIS A 778 -4.44 35.62 15.75
#